data_AF-A0AAV1ZJF9-F1
#
_entry.id   AF-A0AAV1ZJF9-F1
#
_cell.length_a   1.000
_cell.length_b   1.000
_cell.length_c   1.000
_cell.angle_alpha   90.00
_cell.angle_beta   90.00
_cell.angle_gamma   90.00
#
_symmetry.space_group_name_H-M   'P 1'
#
loop_
_entity.id
_entity.type
_entity.pdbx_description
1 polymer ?
#
loop_
_entity_poly.entity_id
_entity_poly.type
_entity_poly.pdbx_seq_one_letter_code
_entity_poly.pdbx_strand_id
1 'polypeptide(L)'
;KTSCIAGCQFTTFLGNTPENGFNFHLTNLTLPHVVNNLPFGFLCDDSGNLENLKDLDINIKPFDSENPKSSFALHFKTGQNYEVVGTATEPIVFYSGQAWSGFLEMSFIEFTLKGKKGSGIILSGEVYKAPKQPSSPLPSVQFPQTVPLTVQFTDDASHFGEITGGKGSSLGKLTRLSEIEKSFTVPKGIVVTTAAYSEFLNQEILDGVKYLENIVYGKQNGDLKEACNKVSNLVAKAPLPNKICHSIMEDLKDIFGDEITDHKFAVRSSATGEDTAAMSAAGQMDTFLGIQGFKEIFEAVKKCWASQFGHIAVEYKRRNGQILNSPMAVVIQDMVPSEVSGVMFTCDPVSNNPSVITITANYGLGETVVSGSVEPDTFVLKRKEDRKLEIEEVVVGAKHQKMVMQDSGGTATEDIDENSRNEACLSEETVRRLGRLGVKIEKYYKSSRDIEFGIANDQIFILQSRPVTNIAAETDYEILHEFDNALRCENVHYTIANVGEVFPGAASPLAIDLATKYFAVFYERQSLRKGFVENFFKSKYFLTGIQPFSYHMMISAAEIITRYGIDTTRSKGFMISIFGRILTDEGLLNYAYGKYKGDQKPSLKDDLRYYWDLFFYDLGYKKIREAIFNYPLNFLKFDSAKETYQAILDSCSDFDGAVEMHLESSESSSNWNIILFSILCEAKGYIDTDVYSDFAILLASSSNIESANVPQAMQEVALQIVKDIGSEKFCSMSVEEAEEWLLSTQSAAGHQFRQFLERHGHRCLKEFDIRSVTWGSDPKILIKLLQSLAPACKEQPKDEDKSMGKIFSQLHIPLNFLNKCLLRLILPNCRRAIRAREAGKSLTIKIFDHWRKSFRRLGKQMLSEGRLPDEDLIYFLTLDEIKDLLDTRSPSIISRANYRRRIFTIAEDFKFPEISRGFPKPINFDQEKTDSHEYIADLTMKGTPVSLGVSKGYARVAMSLEEASKLKPGEILITYCTDIGWSPYFPIISGVVTELGGLISHGAVVSREYGVPCVVGMQGATKKFRTGDYVLLDGKKGILQRLPLPEE
;
A
#
# COMPACT_ATOMS: atom_id res chain seq x y z
N LYS A 1 -3.46 -37.80 11.17
CA LYS A 1 -4.89 -37.95 10.84
C LYS A 1 -5.50 -36.55 10.79
N THR A 2 -5.41 -35.88 9.65
CA THR A 2 -6.09 -34.61 9.42
C THR A 2 -7.59 -34.86 9.40
N SER A 3 -8.35 -34.09 10.17
CA SER A 3 -9.81 -34.18 10.27
C SER A 3 -10.43 -34.00 8.89
N CYS A 4 -11.24 -34.98 8.47
CA CYS A 4 -12.01 -34.93 7.25
C CYS A 4 -13.08 -33.84 7.41
N ILE A 5 -12.94 -32.70 6.74
CA ILE A 5 -13.94 -31.60 6.72
C ILE A 5 -15.14 -31.93 5.80
N ALA A 6 -15.30 -33.18 5.37
CA ALA A 6 -16.46 -33.61 4.59
C ALA A 6 -17.74 -33.50 5.42
N GLY A 7 -18.80 -32.98 4.82
CA GLY A 7 -20.04 -32.62 5.50
C GLY A 7 -19.88 -31.49 6.51
N CYS A 8 -18.77 -30.75 6.48
CA CYS A 8 -18.64 -29.52 7.27
C CYS A 8 -19.72 -28.56 6.81
N GLN A 9 -20.58 -28.17 7.74
CA GLN A 9 -21.62 -27.18 7.52
C GLN A 9 -21.34 -26.00 8.43
N PHE A 10 -21.43 -24.80 7.89
CA PHE A 10 -21.39 -23.60 8.70
C PHE A 10 -22.51 -22.66 8.30
N THR A 11 -22.94 -21.87 9.27
CA THR A 11 -23.84 -20.75 9.06
C THR A 11 -23.31 -19.60 9.89
N THR A 12 -22.92 -18.53 9.21
CA THR A 12 -22.40 -17.30 9.81
C THR A 12 -23.39 -16.19 9.54
N PHE A 13 -23.86 -15.56 10.61
CA PHE A 13 -24.64 -14.34 10.58
C PHE A 13 -23.74 -13.16 10.92
N LEU A 14 -23.66 -12.21 10.00
CA LEU A 14 -23.03 -10.92 10.20
C LEU A 14 -24.11 -9.85 10.11
N GLY A 15 -24.28 -9.03 11.13
CA GLY A 15 -25.32 -8.01 11.13
C GLY A 15 -24.89 -6.74 11.83
N ASN A 16 -25.41 -5.62 11.35
CA ASN A 16 -25.23 -4.29 11.90
C ASN A 16 -26.61 -3.63 12.03
N THR A 17 -26.86 -2.95 13.15
CA THR A 17 -27.98 -2.03 13.31
C THR A 17 -27.49 -0.58 13.40
N PRO A 18 -27.53 0.20 12.30
CA PRO A 18 -26.90 1.52 12.27
C PRO A 18 -27.46 2.51 13.30
N GLU A 19 -28.76 2.42 13.60
CA GLU A 19 -29.43 3.35 14.52
C GLU A 19 -28.96 3.23 15.97
N ASN A 20 -28.60 2.03 16.42
CA ASN A 20 -28.11 1.79 17.78
C ASN A 20 -26.70 1.19 17.77
N GLY A 21 -25.98 1.18 16.65
CA GLY A 21 -24.56 0.81 16.58
C GLY A 21 -24.18 -0.62 16.97
N PHE A 22 -25.13 -1.55 17.17
CA PHE A 22 -24.79 -2.94 17.47
C PHE A 22 -24.28 -3.66 16.23
N ASN A 23 -23.22 -4.44 16.40
CA ASN A 23 -22.70 -5.36 15.39
C ASN A 23 -22.61 -6.76 15.98
N PHE A 24 -22.92 -7.80 15.21
CA PHE A 24 -22.68 -9.17 15.65
C PHE A 24 -22.03 -10.01 14.57
N HIS A 25 -21.22 -10.95 15.03
CA HIS A 25 -20.72 -12.06 14.25
C HIS A 25 -21.08 -13.32 15.01
N LEU A 26 -21.98 -14.13 14.46
CA LEU A 26 -22.48 -15.34 15.08
C LEU A 26 -22.32 -16.49 14.10
N THR A 27 -21.49 -17.47 14.43
CA THR A 27 -21.27 -18.65 13.60
C THR A 27 -21.70 -19.90 14.33
N ASN A 28 -22.43 -20.77 13.64
CA ASN A 28 -22.59 -22.17 14.05
C ASN A 28 -21.84 -23.06 13.07
N LEU A 29 -21.01 -23.95 13.59
CA LEU A 29 -20.18 -24.87 12.81
C LEU A 29 -20.48 -26.32 13.20
N THR A 30 -20.82 -27.14 12.21
CA THR A 30 -20.94 -28.59 12.36
C THR A 30 -19.84 -29.28 11.58
N LEU A 31 -19.04 -30.05 12.30
CA LEU A 31 -18.03 -30.97 11.77
C LEU A 31 -18.50 -32.39 12.13
N PRO A 32 -19.03 -33.19 11.18
CA PRO A 32 -19.77 -34.45 11.43
C PRO A 32 -19.12 -35.51 12.33
N HIS A 33 -17.82 -35.37 12.63
CA HIS A 33 -17.04 -36.30 13.44
C HIS A 33 -16.21 -35.63 14.55
N VAL A 34 -16.34 -34.31 14.73
CA VAL A 34 -15.56 -33.54 15.73
C VAL A 34 -16.49 -32.82 16.69
N VAL A 35 -17.42 -32.04 16.15
CA VAL A 35 -18.34 -31.23 16.93
C VAL A 35 -19.62 -31.01 16.13
N ASN A 36 -20.76 -31.24 16.76
CA ASN A 36 -22.05 -30.89 16.19
C ASN A 36 -22.48 -29.58 16.83
N ASN A 37 -22.84 -28.59 16.01
CA ASN A 37 -23.29 -27.27 16.45
C ASN A 37 -22.31 -26.61 17.45
N LEU A 38 -21.12 -26.23 16.98
CA LEU A 38 -20.22 -25.37 17.74
C LEU A 38 -20.58 -23.90 17.49
N PRO A 39 -21.24 -23.23 18.43
CA PRO A 39 -21.47 -21.81 18.31
C PRO A 39 -20.24 -21.02 18.77
N PHE A 40 -19.86 -20.02 17.99
CA PHE A 40 -18.88 -19.03 18.40
C PHE A 40 -19.17 -17.69 17.74
N GLY A 41 -18.70 -16.62 18.36
CA GLY A 41 -19.02 -15.29 17.90
C GLY A 41 -18.93 -14.25 18.99
N PHE A 42 -19.36 -13.05 18.65
CA PHE A 42 -19.43 -11.91 19.55
C PHE A 42 -20.54 -10.95 19.13
N LEU A 43 -20.98 -10.16 20.11
CA LEU A 43 -21.75 -8.95 19.91
C LEU A 43 -20.88 -7.77 20.30
N CYS A 44 -20.80 -6.77 19.44
CA CYS A 44 -20.28 -5.45 19.76
C CYS A 44 -21.48 -4.53 20.04
N ASP A 45 -21.52 -3.90 21.20
CA ASP A 45 -22.60 -2.96 21.55
C ASP A 45 -22.39 -1.57 20.90
N ASP A 46 -23.35 -0.68 21.16
CA ASP A 46 -23.38 0.71 20.69
C ASP A 46 -22.20 1.58 21.17
N SER A 47 -21.50 1.08 22.18
CA SER A 47 -20.34 1.67 22.83
C SER A 47 -19.03 1.02 22.34
N GLY A 48 -19.10 -0.01 21.51
CA GLY A 48 -17.94 -0.72 20.96
C GLY A 48 -17.32 -1.74 21.91
N ASN A 49 -18.03 -2.18 22.95
CA ASN A 49 -17.62 -3.25 23.85
C ASN A 49 -17.93 -4.61 23.22
N LEU A 50 -16.94 -5.51 23.25
CA LEU A 50 -17.10 -6.87 22.74
C LEU A 50 -17.59 -7.80 23.85
N GLU A 51 -18.77 -8.36 23.66
CA GLU A 51 -19.30 -9.43 24.49
C GLU A 51 -19.20 -10.76 23.72
N ASN A 52 -18.43 -11.70 24.26
CA ASN A 52 -18.31 -13.04 23.67
C ASN A 52 -19.63 -13.80 23.79
N LEU A 53 -19.92 -14.58 22.75
CA LEU A 53 -21.04 -15.51 22.72
C LEU A 53 -20.85 -16.60 23.78
N LYS A 54 -21.91 -16.88 24.55
CA LYS A 54 -21.97 -17.97 25.53
C LYS A 54 -22.88 -19.11 25.10
N ASP A 55 -23.92 -18.79 24.33
CA ASP A 55 -24.87 -19.78 23.81
C ASP A 55 -25.57 -19.22 22.56
N LEU A 56 -25.91 -20.10 21.61
CA LEU A 56 -26.57 -19.75 20.35
C LEU A 56 -27.60 -20.83 20.02
N ASP A 57 -28.87 -20.45 20.06
CA ASP A 57 -29.97 -21.32 19.63
C ASP A 57 -30.50 -20.75 18.31
N ILE A 58 -29.96 -21.27 17.20
CA ILE A 58 -30.39 -20.89 15.85
C ILE A 58 -31.66 -21.68 15.52
N ASN A 59 -32.82 -21.03 15.65
CA ASN A 59 -34.10 -21.61 15.26
C ASN A 59 -34.62 -20.95 13.98
N ILE A 60 -33.96 -21.25 12.86
CA ILE A 60 -34.44 -20.83 11.53
C ILE A 60 -35.61 -21.74 11.16
N LYS A 61 -36.84 -21.22 11.17
CA LYS A 61 -37.93 -21.88 10.46
C LYS A 61 -37.49 -22.01 8.99
N PRO A 62 -37.62 -23.21 8.38
CA PRO A 62 -36.90 -23.55 7.15
C PRO A 62 -37.11 -22.50 6.06
N PHE A 63 -36.03 -22.17 5.36
CA PHE A 63 -36.04 -21.47 4.09
C PHE A 63 -37.03 -22.19 3.17
N ASP A 64 -38.16 -21.55 2.90
CA ASP A 64 -39.02 -21.95 1.80
C ASP A 64 -38.34 -21.49 0.51
N SER A 65 -37.72 -22.41 -0.22
CA SER A 65 -37.02 -22.14 -1.48
C SER A 65 -37.94 -21.59 -2.58
N GLU A 66 -39.25 -21.60 -2.38
CA GLU A 66 -40.24 -21.05 -3.31
C GLU A 66 -40.64 -19.59 -2.98
N ASN A 67 -40.11 -18.98 -1.90
CA ASN A 67 -40.57 -17.65 -1.45
C ASN A 67 -39.41 -16.67 -1.14
N PRO A 68 -39.17 -15.63 -1.99
CA PRO A 68 -38.04 -14.70 -1.91
C PRO A 68 -38.02 -13.73 -0.71
N LYS A 69 -38.84 -13.97 0.33
CA LYS A 69 -38.92 -13.18 1.58
C LYS A 69 -39.05 -14.09 2.81
N SER A 70 -38.27 -15.16 2.89
CA SER A 70 -38.31 -16.06 4.04
C SER A 70 -37.93 -15.32 5.33
N SER A 71 -38.78 -15.43 6.35
CA SER A 71 -38.54 -14.81 7.67
C SER A 71 -37.65 -15.70 8.53
N PHE A 72 -36.63 -15.16 9.17
CA PHE A 72 -35.79 -15.88 10.14
C PHE A 72 -35.90 -15.27 11.54
N ALA A 73 -35.63 -16.09 12.55
CA ALA A 73 -35.45 -15.68 13.94
C ALA A 73 -34.16 -16.29 14.50
N LEU A 74 -33.39 -15.49 15.21
CA LEU A 74 -32.10 -15.88 15.78
C LEU A 74 -32.07 -15.46 17.26
N HIS A 75 -31.82 -16.43 18.14
CA HIS A 75 -31.72 -16.21 19.57
C HIS A 75 -30.30 -16.50 20.05
N PHE A 76 -29.69 -15.57 20.79
CA PHE A 76 -28.33 -15.74 21.28
C PHE A 76 -28.09 -15.06 22.62
N LYS A 77 -27.07 -15.52 23.34
CA LYS A 77 -26.73 -15.06 24.69
C LYS A 77 -25.25 -14.73 24.81
N THR A 78 -24.96 -13.54 25.32
CA THR A 78 -23.61 -13.11 25.73
C THR A 78 -23.59 -12.92 27.26
N GLY A 79 -23.93 -11.73 27.76
CA GLY A 79 -24.31 -11.44 29.15
C GLY A 79 -25.82 -11.34 29.36
N GLN A 80 -26.56 -11.00 28.31
CA GLN A 80 -28.02 -10.89 28.26
C GLN A 80 -28.56 -11.64 27.03
N ASN A 81 -29.88 -11.86 26.98
CA ASN A 81 -30.53 -12.55 25.86
C ASN A 81 -30.87 -11.56 24.75
N TYR A 82 -30.63 -11.95 23.50
CA TYR A 82 -30.93 -11.17 22.32
C TYR A 82 -31.77 -11.99 21.35
N GLU A 83 -32.63 -11.29 20.60
CA GLU A 83 -33.45 -11.82 19.54
C GLU A 83 -33.30 -10.94 18.31
N VAL A 84 -33.05 -11.57 17.16
CA VAL A 84 -32.99 -10.94 15.85
C VAL A 84 -34.05 -11.58 14.98
N VAL A 85 -35.00 -10.78 14.48
CA VAL A 85 -36.06 -11.24 13.57
C VAL A 85 -35.99 -10.43 12.29
N GLY A 86 -36.01 -11.11 11.14
CA GLY A 86 -35.79 -10.46 9.86
C GLY A 86 -36.23 -11.26 8.65
N THR A 87 -35.93 -10.75 7.46
CA THR A 87 -36.12 -11.40 6.17
C THR A 87 -34.80 -11.52 5.42
N ALA A 88 -34.63 -12.59 4.66
CA ALA A 88 -33.49 -12.77 3.76
C ALA A 88 -33.91 -12.59 2.30
N THR A 89 -32.97 -12.11 1.48
CA THR A 89 -33.04 -12.15 0.02
C THR A 89 -32.80 -13.58 -0.49
N GLU A 90 -33.07 -13.82 -1.78
CA GLU A 90 -32.64 -15.06 -2.43
C GLU A 90 -31.11 -15.21 -2.33
N PRO A 91 -30.59 -16.40 -1.98
CA PRO A 91 -29.17 -16.60 -1.82
C PRO A 91 -28.44 -16.52 -3.16
N ILE A 92 -27.31 -15.81 -3.17
CA ILE A 92 -26.30 -15.90 -4.22
C ILE A 92 -25.43 -17.11 -3.90
N VAL A 93 -25.38 -18.09 -4.82
CA VAL A 93 -24.62 -19.33 -4.62
C VAL A 93 -23.25 -19.23 -5.29
N PHE A 94 -22.20 -19.31 -4.49
CA PHE A 94 -20.81 -19.42 -4.92
C PHE A 94 -20.36 -20.88 -4.79
N TYR A 95 -19.97 -21.52 -5.88
CA TYR A 95 -19.40 -22.87 -5.83
C TYR A 95 -17.88 -22.78 -5.61
N SER A 96 -17.36 -23.56 -4.66
CA SER A 96 -15.95 -23.52 -4.28
C SER A 96 -15.26 -24.89 -4.36
N GLY A 97 -13.96 -24.84 -4.66
CA GLY A 97 -13.10 -26.03 -4.79
C GLY A 97 -13.31 -26.82 -6.08
N GLN A 98 -12.45 -27.82 -6.30
CA GLN A 98 -12.47 -28.63 -7.52
C GLN A 98 -13.74 -29.46 -7.65
N ALA A 99 -14.37 -29.39 -8.82
CA ALA A 99 -15.62 -30.08 -9.12
C ALA A 99 -16.76 -29.77 -8.12
N TRP A 100 -16.69 -28.57 -7.51
CA TRP A 100 -17.71 -27.99 -6.63
C TRP A 100 -17.83 -28.82 -5.36
N SER A 101 -16.68 -29.02 -4.69
CA SER A 101 -16.57 -29.81 -3.45
C SER A 101 -17.30 -29.18 -2.27
N GLY A 102 -17.69 -27.91 -2.39
CA GLY A 102 -18.62 -27.24 -1.52
C GLY A 102 -19.26 -26.04 -2.21
N PHE A 103 -20.18 -25.41 -1.51
CA PHE A 103 -20.79 -24.15 -1.90
C PHE A 103 -20.79 -23.18 -0.72
N LEU A 104 -20.94 -21.90 -1.05
CA LEU A 104 -21.19 -20.81 -0.14
C LEU A 104 -22.43 -20.08 -0.67
N GLU A 105 -23.52 -20.14 0.06
CA GLU A 105 -24.68 -19.28 -0.12
C GLU A 105 -24.48 -17.98 0.65
N MET A 106 -24.73 -16.86 -0.02
CA MET A 106 -24.75 -15.54 0.58
C MET A 106 -26.14 -14.93 0.40
N SER A 107 -26.84 -14.66 1.50
CA SER A 107 -28.10 -13.92 1.47
C SER A 107 -27.92 -12.59 2.20
N PHE A 108 -28.40 -11.49 1.61
CA PHE A 108 -28.56 -10.23 2.34
C PHE A 108 -29.79 -10.32 3.24
N ILE A 109 -29.66 -9.81 4.46
CA ILE A 109 -30.74 -9.78 5.45
C ILE A 109 -31.10 -8.37 5.86
N GLU A 110 -32.40 -8.16 6.09
CA GLU A 110 -32.94 -7.03 6.84
C GLU A 110 -33.56 -7.58 8.12
N PHE A 111 -33.27 -6.96 9.28
CA PHE A 111 -33.73 -7.48 10.56
C PHE A 111 -34.00 -6.38 11.57
N THR A 112 -34.54 -6.74 12.73
CA THR A 112 -34.69 -5.87 13.90
C THR A 112 -33.94 -6.46 15.09
N LEU A 113 -33.15 -5.63 15.79
CA LEU A 113 -32.48 -5.98 17.05
C LEU A 113 -32.71 -4.85 18.06
N LYS A 114 -33.21 -5.20 19.26
CA LYS A 114 -33.61 -4.22 20.30
C LYS A 114 -34.54 -3.11 19.75
N GLY A 115 -35.46 -3.46 18.87
CA GLY A 115 -36.43 -2.53 18.27
C GLY A 115 -35.87 -1.61 17.20
N LYS A 116 -34.61 -1.79 16.76
CA LYS A 116 -33.97 -1.01 15.69
C LYS A 116 -33.73 -1.84 14.45
N LYS A 117 -33.93 -1.24 13.28
CA LYS A 117 -33.68 -1.89 11.99
C LYS A 117 -32.18 -2.08 11.77
N GLY A 118 -31.83 -3.20 11.18
CA GLY A 118 -30.47 -3.57 10.82
C GLY A 118 -30.43 -4.32 9.51
N SER A 119 -29.22 -4.43 8.99
CA SER A 119 -28.92 -5.13 7.75
C SER A 119 -27.66 -5.98 7.93
N GLY A 120 -27.51 -7.01 7.12
CA GLY A 120 -26.39 -7.93 7.26
C GLY A 120 -26.33 -8.95 6.15
N ILE A 121 -25.52 -9.99 6.38
CA ILE A 121 -25.41 -11.15 5.50
C ILE A 121 -25.49 -12.44 6.30
N ILE A 122 -26.13 -13.44 5.70
CA ILE A 122 -26.03 -14.85 6.09
C ILE A 122 -25.08 -15.50 5.09
N LEU A 123 -24.03 -16.12 5.62
CA LEU A 123 -23.12 -16.97 4.88
C LEU A 123 -23.34 -18.40 5.34
N SER A 124 -23.92 -19.22 4.49
CA SER A 124 -24.09 -20.65 4.74
C SER A 124 -23.25 -21.43 3.75
N GLY A 125 -22.64 -22.53 4.18
CA GLY A 125 -21.92 -23.37 3.25
C GLY A 125 -21.83 -24.80 3.73
N GLU A 126 -21.79 -25.71 2.77
CA GLU A 126 -21.49 -27.11 3.02
C GLU A 126 -20.30 -27.54 2.18
N VAL A 127 -19.41 -28.32 2.79
CA VAL A 127 -18.35 -29.04 2.11
C VAL A 127 -18.82 -30.47 1.86
N TYR A 128 -19.50 -30.73 0.74
CA TYR A 128 -20.07 -32.05 0.39
C TYR A 128 -19.06 -33.20 0.41
N LYS A 129 -17.80 -32.90 0.05
CA LYS A 129 -16.70 -33.86 0.09
C LYS A 129 -15.50 -33.14 0.67
N ALA A 130 -14.85 -33.76 1.66
CA ALA A 130 -13.47 -33.41 1.95
C ALA A 130 -12.72 -33.47 0.61
N PRO A 131 -11.75 -32.57 0.36
CA PRO A 131 -10.85 -32.77 -0.76
C PRO A 131 -10.38 -34.21 -0.62
N LYS A 132 -10.78 -35.09 -1.55
CA LYS A 132 -10.30 -36.46 -1.55
C LYS A 132 -8.79 -36.29 -1.44
N GLN A 133 -8.15 -36.96 -0.48
CA GLN A 133 -6.72 -37.21 -0.64
C GLN A 133 -6.56 -37.59 -2.10
N PRO A 134 -5.69 -36.92 -2.85
CA PRO A 134 -5.54 -37.20 -4.28
C PRO A 134 -5.56 -38.71 -4.40
N SER A 135 -6.51 -39.23 -5.20
CA SER A 135 -6.55 -40.64 -5.57
C SER A 135 -5.11 -41.07 -5.71
N SER A 136 -4.68 -42.03 -4.86
CA SER A 136 -3.28 -42.39 -4.55
C SER A 136 -2.31 -41.52 -5.33
N PRO A 137 -1.60 -40.54 -4.72
CA PRO A 137 -0.82 -39.57 -5.47
C PRO A 137 -0.18 -40.31 -6.64
N LEU A 138 -0.50 -39.89 -7.87
CA LEU A 138 0.15 -40.43 -9.07
C LEU A 138 1.62 -40.59 -8.67
N PRO A 139 2.18 -41.81 -8.78
CA PRO A 139 3.40 -42.21 -8.09
C PRO A 139 4.36 -41.03 -8.11
N SER A 140 4.68 -40.50 -6.93
CA SER A 140 5.42 -39.25 -6.83
C SER A 140 6.70 -39.43 -7.61
N VAL A 141 6.80 -38.77 -8.74
CA VAL A 141 7.99 -38.87 -9.57
C VAL A 141 9.13 -38.34 -8.71
N GLN A 142 10.17 -39.15 -8.54
CA GLN A 142 11.35 -38.71 -7.82
C GLN A 142 12.12 -37.75 -8.73
N PHE A 143 12.54 -36.62 -8.16
CA PHE A 143 13.40 -35.70 -8.88
C PHE A 143 14.68 -36.47 -9.30
N PRO A 144 15.05 -36.47 -10.60
CA PRO A 144 16.17 -37.26 -11.07
C PRO A 144 17.48 -36.77 -10.44
N GLN A 145 18.38 -37.70 -10.10
CA GLN A 145 19.71 -37.36 -9.55
C GLN A 145 20.59 -36.63 -10.56
N THR A 146 20.39 -36.92 -11.85
CA THR A 146 21.09 -36.31 -12.98
C THR A 146 20.06 -35.87 -14.02
N VAL A 147 20.11 -34.62 -14.44
CA VAL A 147 19.21 -34.07 -15.46
C VAL A 147 19.81 -34.35 -16.85
N PRO A 148 19.15 -35.13 -17.72
CA PRO A 148 19.63 -35.38 -19.07
C PRO A 148 19.51 -34.13 -19.96
N LEU A 149 20.24 -34.08 -21.08
CA LEU A 149 20.23 -32.94 -22.01
C LEU A 149 18.91 -32.81 -22.76
N THR A 150 18.24 -33.92 -23.00
CA THR A 150 16.90 -34.01 -23.61
C THR A 150 16.05 -34.99 -22.82
N VAL A 151 14.73 -34.79 -22.83
CA VAL A 151 13.73 -35.71 -22.28
C VAL A 151 12.55 -35.81 -23.23
N GLN A 152 11.94 -36.98 -23.35
CA GLN A 152 10.69 -37.16 -24.07
C GLN A 152 9.50 -36.71 -23.19
N PHE A 153 8.36 -36.34 -23.79
CA PHE A 153 7.17 -36.01 -22.99
C PHE A 153 6.65 -37.17 -22.14
N THR A 154 7.00 -38.41 -22.48
CA THR A 154 6.65 -39.62 -21.73
C THR A 154 7.58 -39.87 -20.56
N ASP A 155 8.73 -39.22 -20.50
CA ASP A 155 9.68 -39.40 -19.41
C ASP A 155 9.17 -38.74 -18.13
N ASP A 156 9.38 -39.42 -17.01
CA ASP A 156 9.08 -38.92 -15.67
C ASP A 156 9.73 -37.55 -15.39
N ALA A 157 10.96 -37.35 -15.87
CA ALA A 157 11.70 -36.10 -15.74
C ALA A 157 11.01 -34.91 -16.45
N SER A 158 10.15 -35.18 -17.44
CA SER A 158 9.44 -34.13 -18.16
C SER A 158 8.46 -33.35 -17.28
N HIS A 159 7.99 -33.93 -16.17
CA HIS A 159 7.00 -33.33 -15.29
C HIS A 159 7.52 -32.17 -14.40
N PHE A 160 8.83 -31.98 -14.32
CA PHE A 160 9.46 -30.98 -13.45
C PHE A 160 9.73 -29.67 -14.19
N GLY A 161 9.10 -28.59 -13.72
CA GLY A 161 9.25 -27.26 -14.32
C GLY A 161 10.67 -26.73 -14.25
N GLU A 162 11.47 -27.18 -13.27
CA GLU A 162 12.89 -26.85 -13.10
C GLU A 162 13.77 -27.45 -14.20
N ILE A 163 13.30 -28.54 -14.84
CA ILE A 163 14.02 -29.27 -15.90
C ILE A 163 13.52 -28.85 -17.29
N THR A 164 12.20 -28.79 -17.47
CA THR A 164 11.56 -28.62 -18.78
C THR A 164 10.82 -27.30 -18.96
N GLY A 165 10.87 -26.40 -17.97
CA GLY A 165 10.15 -25.14 -17.98
C GLY A 165 8.62 -25.30 -17.83
N GLY A 166 7.91 -24.17 -17.85
CA GLY A 166 6.45 -24.13 -17.68
C GLY A 166 5.69 -24.94 -18.73
N LYS A 167 5.98 -24.72 -20.02
CA LYS A 167 5.30 -25.39 -21.13
C LYS A 167 5.65 -26.87 -21.23
N GLY A 168 6.95 -27.21 -21.16
CA GLY A 168 7.44 -28.58 -21.23
C GLY A 168 6.88 -29.45 -20.09
N SER A 169 6.86 -28.92 -18.87
CA SER A 169 6.28 -29.65 -17.73
C SER A 169 4.77 -29.79 -17.79
N SER A 170 4.09 -28.81 -18.39
CA SER A 170 2.67 -28.93 -18.69
C SER A 170 2.40 -30.00 -19.74
N LEU A 171 3.20 -30.05 -20.82
CA LEU A 171 3.07 -31.06 -21.87
C LEU A 171 3.33 -32.48 -21.35
N GLY A 172 4.38 -32.70 -20.55
CA GLY A 172 4.62 -34.01 -19.94
C GLY A 172 3.44 -34.49 -19.09
N LYS A 173 2.92 -33.59 -18.24
CA LYS A 173 1.72 -33.83 -17.42
C LYS A 173 0.47 -34.13 -18.25
N LEU A 174 0.26 -33.41 -19.35
CA LEU A 174 -0.83 -33.67 -20.30
C LEU A 174 -0.65 -35.01 -21.01
N THR A 175 0.56 -35.37 -21.42
CA THR A 175 0.87 -36.65 -22.07
C THR A 175 0.50 -37.79 -21.13
N ARG A 176 0.93 -37.72 -19.86
CA ARG A 176 0.54 -38.68 -18.83
C ARG A 176 -0.98 -38.73 -18.61
N LEU A 177 -1.66 -37.59 -18.65
CA LEU A 177 -3.12 -37.55 -18.56
C LEU A 177 -3.78 -38.22 -19.77
N SER A 178 -3.25 -38.04 -20.98
CA SER A 178 -3.80 -38.62 -22.22
C SER A 178 -3.71 -40.15 -22.26
N GLU A 179 -2.73 -40.75 -21.57
CA GLU A 179 -2.65 -42.21 -21.39
C GLU A 179 -3.80 -42.77 -20.56
N ILE A 180 -4.28 -41.98 -19.60
CA ILE A 180 -5.39 -42.32 -18.70
C ILE A 180 -6.73 -41.96 -19.37
N GLU A 181 -6.77 -40.81 -20.04
CA GLU A 181 -7.95 -40.21 -20.64
C GLU A 181 -7.82 -40.20 -22.17
N LYS A 182 -8.31 -41.28 -22.80
CA LYS A 182 -8.21 -41.51 -24.26
C LYS A 182 -9.07 -40.58 -25.13
N SER A 183 -9.68 -39.53 -24.57
CA SER A 183 -10.54 -38.60 -25.32
C SER A 183 -9.75 -37.50 -26.05
N PHE A 184 -8.44 -37.40 -25.82
CA PHE A 184 -7.56 -36.48 -26.51
C PHE A 184 -6.16 -37.07 -26.67
N THR A 185 -5.33 -36.39 -27.43
CA THR A 185 -3.91 -36.75 -27.62
C THR A 185 -3.03 -35.53 -27.44
N VAL A 186 -1.83 -35.74 -26.94
CA VAL A 186 -0.77 -34.71 -26.97
C VAL A 186 0.18 -35.09 -28.11
N PRO A 187 0.49 -34.16 -29.04
CA PRO A 187 1.46 -34.43 -30.08
C PRO A 187 2.81 -34.85 -29.49
N LYS A 188 3.44 -35.85 -30.08
CA LYS A 188 4.71 -36.40 -29.61
C LYS A 188 5.81 -35.34 -29.67
N GLY A 189 6.81 -35.46 -28.82
CA GLY A 189 7.91 -34.51 -28.81
C GLY A 189 8.87 -34.70 -27.65
N ILE A 190 9.88 -33.86 -27.66
CA ILE A 190 10.94 -33.82 -26.66
C ILE A 190 11.09 -32.42 -26.09
N VAL A 191 11.78 -32.33 -24.96
CA VAL A 191 12.23 -31.08 -24.36
C VAL A 191 13.75 -31.09 -24.27
N VAL A 192 14.38 -30.11 -24.89
CA VAL A 192 15.79 -29.75 -24.64
C VAL A 192 15.84 -29.07 -23.27
N THR A 193 16.50 -29.69 -22.30
CA THR A 193 16.34 -29.34 -20.89
C THR A 193 17.12 -28.08 -20.49
N THR A 194 16.86 -27.59 -19.28
CA THR A 194 17.67 -26.54 -18.64
C THR A 194 19.14 -26.95 -18.43
N ALA A 195 19.44 -28.25 -18.35
CA ALA A 195 20.81 -28.76 -18.32
C ALA A 195 21.52 -28.58 -19.67
N ALA A 196 20.82 -28.80 -20.80
CA ALA A 196 21.36 -28.49 -22.12
C ALA A 196 21.61 -26.99 -22.32
N TYR A 197 20.72 -26.13 -21.81
CA TYR A 197 21.00 -24.69 -21.79
C TYR A 197 22.25 -24.37 -20.99
N SER A 198 22.41 -24.97 -19.82
CA SER A 198 23.60 -24.77 -18.96
C SER A 198 24.89 -25.23 -19.63
N GLU A 199 24.87 -26.37 -20.34
CA GLU A 199 26.01 -26.88 -21.13
C GLU A 199 26.32 -25.98 -22.35
N PHE A 200 25.30 -25.31 -22.92
CA PHE A 200 25.46 -24.37 -24.04
C PHE A 200 26.07 -23.03 -23.61
N LEU A 201 25.83 -22.58 -22.37
CA LEU A 201 26.37 -21.33 -21.86
C LEU A 201 27.90 -21.38 -21.73
N ASN A 202 28.59 -20.63 -22.59
CA ASN A 202 30.04 -20.43 -22.52
C ASN A 202 30.40 -19.09 -21.86
N GLN A 203 31.68 -18.88 -21.57
CA GLN A 203 32.15 -17.67 -20.89
C GLN A 203 31.83 -16.38 -21.66
N GLU A 204 31.90 -16.40 -23.00
CA GLU A 204 31.59 -15.25 -23.83
C GLU A 204 30.12 -14.82 -23.70
N ILE A 205 29.19 -15.79 -23.70
CA ILE A 205 27.77 -15.55 -23.47
C ILE A 205 27.53 -14.99 -22.06
N LEU A 206 28.16 -15.59 -21.04
CA LEU A 206 28.02 -15.15 -19.65
C LEU A 206 28.54 -13.72 -19.45
N ASP A 207 29.64 -13.35 -20.10
CA ASP A 207 30.17 -11.99 -20.07
C ASP A 207 29.23 -11.00 -20.78
N GLY A 208 28.63 -11.42 -21.90
CA GLY A 208 27.60 -10.65 -22.60
C GLY A 208 26.34 -10.42 -21.76
N VAL A 209 25.84 -11.46 -21.08
CA VAL A 209 24.72 -11.37 -20.14
C VAL A 209 25.04 -10.41 -19.00
N LYS A 210 26.23 -10.52 -18.40
CA LYS A 210 26.65 -9.62 -17.31
C LYS A 210 26.74 -8.17 -17.76
N TYR A 211 27.20 -7.93 -18.98
CA TYR A 211 27.17 -6.59 -19.61
C TYR A 211 25.73 -6.07 -19.74
N LEU A 212 24.80 -6.90 -20.20
CA LEU A 212 23.38 -6.54 -20.29
C LEU A 212 22.78 -6.25 -18.90
N GLU A 213 23.03 -7.09 -17.89
CA GLU A 213 22.57 -6.89 -16.51
C GLU A 213 23.09 -5.56 -15.93
N ASN A 214 24.35 -5.20 -16.20
CA ASN A 214 24.91 -3.94 -15.74
C ASN A 214 24.19 -2.74 -16.35
N ILE A 215 23.75 -2.82 -17.61
CA ILE A 215 22.96 -1.76 -18.26
C ILE A 215 21.53 -1.73 -17.72
N VAL A 216 20.86 -2.88 -17.69
CA VAL A 216 19.46 -3.02 -17.25
C VAL A 216 19.27 -2.51 -15.82
N TYR A 217 20.21 -2.83 -14.92
CA TYR A 217 20.14 -2.50 -13.50
C TYR A 217 20.96 -1.26 -13.13
N GLY A 218 21.34 -0.43 -14.10
CA GLY A 218 21.92 0.90 -13.86
C GLY A 218 23.33 0.91 -13.26
N LYS A 219 24.07 -0.19 -13.32
CA LYS A 219 25.50 -0.26 -12.93
C LYS A 219 26.42 0.34 -13.99
N GLN A 220 25.95 0.41 -15.23
CA GLN A 220 26.66 0.97 -16.38
C GLN A 220 25.69 1.71 -17.29
N ASN A 221 26.10 2.88 -17.80
CA ASN A 221 25.32 3.60 -18.80
C ASN A 221 25.45 2.91 -20.18
N GLY A 222 24.34 2.79 -20.92
CA GLY A 222 24.32 2.23 -22.26
C GLY A 222 22.91 2.18 -22.85
N ASP A 223 22.82 1.97 -24.16
CA ASP A 223 21.53 1.73 -24.83
C ASP A 223 21.08 0.29 -24.59
N LEU A 224 19.91 0.14 -23.94
CA LEU A 224 19.35 -1.17 -23.60
C LEU A 224 19.05 -2.02 -24.85
N LYS A 225 18.53 -1.41 -25.92
CA LYS A 225 18.15 -2.12 -27.13
C LYS A 225 19.38 -2.62 -27.87
N GLU A 226 20.45 -1.83 -27.91
CA GLU A 226 21.74 -2.25 -28.46
C GLU A 226 22.35 -3.40 -27.64
N ALA A 227 22.33 -3.30 -26.31
CA ALA A 227 22.82 -4.35 -25.42
C ALA A 227 22.05 -5.66 -25.60
N CYS A 228 20.71 -5.60 -25.66
CA CYS A 228 19.86 -6.75 -25.96
C CYS A 228 20.23 -7.39 -27.31
N ASN A 229 20.29 -6.58 -28.38
CA ASN A 229 20.62 -7.07 -29.72
C ASN A 229 22.00 -7.73 -29.76
N LYS A 230 22.98 -7.18 -29.05
CA LYS A 230 24.33 -7.75 -28.96
C LYS A 230 24.30 -9.14 -28.33
N VAL A 231 23.63 -9.30 -27.18
CA VAL A 231 23.54 -10.59 -26.47
C VAL A 231 22.71 -11.61 -27.25
N SER A 232 21.55 -11.21 -27.79
CA SER A 232 20.73 -12.11 -28.63
C SER A 232 21.50 -12.61 -29.85
N ASN A 233 22.25 -11.74 -30.53
CA ASN A 233 23.08 -12.14 -31.68
C ASN A 233 24.24 -13.06 -31.28
N LEU A 234 24.85 -12.81 -30.12
CA LEU A 234 25.91 -13.64 -29.57
C LEU A 234 25.41 -15.07 -29.33
N VAL A 235 24.25 -15.20 -28.67
CA VAL A 235 23.60 -16.49 -28.41
C VAL A 235 23.20 -17.20 -29.71
N ALA A 236 22.58 -16.50 -30.66
CA ALA A 236 22.15 -17.10 -31.93
C ALA A 236 23.31 -17.64 -32.77
N LYS A 237 24.48 -16.97 -32.73
CA LYS A 237 25.68 -17.35 -33.49
C LYS A 237 26.56 -18.41 -32.81
N ALA A 238 26.41 -18.62 -31.51
CA ALA A 238 27.21 -19.60 -30.79
C ALA A 238 26.97 -21.02 -31.34
N PRO A 239 28.02 -21.85 -31.48
CA PRO A 239 27.87 -23.23 -31.94
C PRO A 239 27.16 -24.08 -30.89
N LEU A 240 26.22 -24.92 -31.32
CA LEU A 240 25.56 -25.88 -30.44
C LEU A 240 26.52 -27.05 -30.12
N PRO A 241 26.80 -27.35 -28.84
CA PRO A 241 27.67 -28.47 -28.46
C PRO A 241 27.22 -29.80 -29.10
N ASN A 242 28.18 -30.57 -29.64
CA ASN A 242 27.90 -31.84 -30.31
C ASN A 242 27.08 -32.80 -29.45
N LYS A 243 27.32 -32.85 -28.13
CA LYS A 243 26.56 -33.72 -27.22
C LYS A 243 25.05 -33.40 -27.22
N ILE A 244 24.69 -32.11 -27.28
CA ILE A 244 23.29 -31.69 -27.35
C ILE A 244 22.69 -32.07 -28.71
N CYS A 245 23.43 -31.84 -29.81
CA CYS A 245 22.99 -32.25 -31.15
C CYS A 245 22.71 -33.76 -31.22
N HIS A 246 23.61 -34.59 -30.69
CA HIS A 246 23.45 -36.04 -30.66
C HIS A 246 22.24 -36.46 -29.81
N SER A 247 22.07 -35.87 -28.62
CA SER A 247 20.92 -36.14 -27.73
C SER A 247 19.58 -35.84 -28.42
N ILE A 248 19.47 -34.68 -29.09
CA ILE A 248 18.27 -34.29 -29.85
C ILE A 248 18.01 -35.28 -30.99
N MET A 249 19.05 -35.67 -31.73
CA MET A 249 18.92 -36.61 -32.84
C MET A 249 18.50 -38.00 -32.39
N GLU A 250 19.05 -38.48 -31.28
CA GLU A 250 18.76 -39.79 -30.72
C GLU A 250 17.31 -39.88 -30.24
N ASP A 251 16.85 -38.95 -29.40
CA ASP A 251 15.47 -39.00 -28.88
C ASP A 251 14.42 -38.79 -29.97
N LEU A 252 14.66 -37.88 -30.93
CA LEU A 252 13.70 -37.72 -32.03
C LEU A 252 13.66 -38.94 -32.94
N LYS A 253 14.79 -39.61 -33.19
CA LYS A 253 14.80 -40.87 -33.94
C LYS A 253 14.15 -42.02 -33.17
N ASP A 254 14.27 -42.04 -31.85
CA ASP A 254 13.58 -43.02 -31.01
C ASP A 254 12.04 -42.87 -31.12
N ILE A 255 11.54 -41.64 -31.20
CA ILE A 255 10.10 -41.35 -31.30
C ILE A 255 9.54 -41.57 -32.72
N PHE A 256 10.25 -41.12 -33.76
CA PHE A 256 9.76 -41.02 -35.14
C PHE A 256 10.42 -42.00 -36.12
N GLY A 257 11.48 -42.71 -35.71
CA GLY A 257 12.22 -43.62 -36.58
C GLY A 257 12.89 -42.92 -37.78
N ASP A 258 12.97 -43.62 -38.90
CA ASP A 258 13.51 -43.09 -40.16
C ASP A 258 12.56 -42.07 -40.83
N GLU A 259 11.28 -42.04 -40.43
CA GLU A 259 10.24 -41.15 -40.98
C GLU A 259 10.37 -39.70 -40.47
N ILE A 260 11.30 -39.40 -39.56
CA ILE A 260 11.51 -38.04 -39.00
C ILE A 260 11.66 -36.95 -40.08
N THR A 261 12.16 -37.29 -41.27
CA THR A 261 12.29 -36.34 -42.39
C THR A 261 10.96 -35.90 -42.96
N ASP A 262 9.88 -36.66 -42.74
CA ASP A 262 8.54 -36.39 -43.23
C ASP A 262 7.73 -35.55 -42.23
N HIS A 263 8.23 -35.44 -40.99
CA HIS A 263 7.61 -34.66 -39.92
C HIS A 263 8.04 -33.18 -39.93
N LYS A 264 7.13 -32.34 -39.44
CA LYS A 264 7.36 -30.91 -39.22
C LYS A 264 7.17 -30.60 -37.74
N PHE A 265 8.02 -29.74 -37.19
CA PHE A 265 8.08 -29.49 -35.77
C PHE A 265 7.74 -28.04 -35.43
N ALA A 266 7.06 -27.86 -34.30
CA ALA A 266 6.97 -26.61 -33.57
C ALA A 266 8.09 -26.57 -32.52
N VAL A 267 8.94 -25.56 -32.60
CA VAL A 267 10.03 -25.32 -31.64
C VAL A 267 9.67 -24.12 -30.78
N ARG A 268 9.38 -24.36 -29.49
CA ARG A 268 8.78 -23.37 -28.57
C ARG A 268 9.67 -23.15 -27.35
N SER A 269 9.91 -21.91 -26.95
CA SER A 269 10.58 -21.62 -25.68
C SER A 269 9.75 -22.09 -24.48
N SER A 270 10.41 -22.57 -23.44
CA SER A 270 9.81 -23.00 -22.18
C SER A 270 10.73 -22.62 -21.02
N ALA A 271 10.65 -21.38 -20.54
CA ALA A 271 11.51 -20.93 -19.46
C ALA A 271 11.00 -21.39 -18.08
N THR A 272 11.93 -21.48 -17.12
CA THR A 272 11.58 -21.74 -15.73
C THR A 272 10.84 -20.53 -15.14
N GLY A 273 9.78 -20.78 -14.37
CA GLY A 273 8.94 -19.72 -13.80
C GLY A 273 7.92 -19.09 -14.76
N GLU A 274 7.91 -19.47 -16.05
CA GLU A 274 6.84 -19.12 -16.99
C GLU A 274 5.57 -19.95 -16.76
N ASP A 275 4.42 -19.42 -17.21
CA ASP A 275 3.11 -20.08 -17.16
C ASP A 275 2.73 -20.57 -15.75
N THR A 276 3.00 -19.73 -14.74
CA THR A 276 2.59 -19.95 -13.35
C THR A 276 1.29 -19.22 -13.06
N ALA A 277 0.59 -19.57 -11.98
CA ALA A 277 -0.63 -18.86 -11.57
C ALA A 277 -0.36 -17.37 -11.25
N ALA A 278 0.89 -17.01 -10.94
CA ALA A 278 1.30 -15.64 -10.63
C ALA A 278 1.75 -14.84 -11.87
N MET A 279 2.01 -15.49 -13.01
CA MET A 279 2.62 -14.83 -14.17
C MET A 279 2.30 -15.55 -15.49
N SER A 280 1.67 -14.83 -16.42
CA SER A 280 1.47 -15.26 -17.81
C SER A 280 2.55 -14.63 -18.69
N ALA A 281 3.45 -15.43 -19.25
CA ALA A 281 4.51 -14.96 -20.15
C ALA A 281 4.07 -15.02 -21.63
N ALA A 282 2.76 -14.89 -21.89
CA ALA A 282 2.18 -15.01 -23.23
C ALA A 282 2.84 -14.04 -24.23
N GLY A 283 3.28 -14.58 -25.38
CA GLY A 283 3.79 -13.80 -26.50
C GLY A 283 5.13 -13.08 -26.28
N GLN A 284 5.86 -13.37 -25.19
CA GLN A 284 7.11 -12.67 -24.88
C GLN A 284 8.37 -13.27 -25.53
N MET A 285 8.29 -14.53 -25.97
CA MET A 285 9.41 -15.28 -26.53
C MET A 285 9.00 -16.00 -27.82
N ASP A 286 9.99 -16.27 -28.67
CA ASP A 286 9.75 -16.75 -30.02
C ASP A 286 9.24 -18.19 -30.05
N THR A 287 8.35 -18.46 -31.01
CA THR A 287 7.90 -19.80 -31.40
C THR A 287 8.11 -19.95 -32.90
N PHE A 288 8.69 -21.07 -33.32
CA PHE A 288 8.96 -21.36 -34.72
C PHE A 288 8.13 -22.56 -35.17
N LEU A 289 7.27 -22.36 -36.17
CA LEU A 289 6.38 -23.40 -36.71
C LEU A 289 6.88 -23.90 -38.06
N GLY A 290 6.60 -25.16 -38.36
CA GLY A 290 6.87 -25.77 -39.66
C GLY A 290 8.34 -26.13 -39.91
N ILE A 291 9.12 -26.32 -38.84
CA ILE A 291 10.56 -26.60 -38.90
C ILE A 291 10.80 -28.03 -39.37
N GLN A 292 11.66 -28.21 -40.38
CA GLN A 292 11.93 -29.53 -40.96
C GLN A 292 13.44 -29.83 -41.00
N GLY A 293 13.80 -31.03 -40.53
CA GLY A 293 15.18 -31.50 -40.53
C GLY A 293 16.07 -30.93 -39.41
N PHE A 294 17.10 -31.69 -39.04
CA PHE A 294 17.94 -31.41 -37.86
C PHE A 294 18.64 -30.05 -37.89
N LYS A 295 19.10 -29.59 -39.06
CA LYS A 295 19.80 -28.31 -39.17
C LYS A 295 18.91 -27.14 -38.77
N GLU A 296 17.66 -27.14 -39.22
CA GLU A 296 16.70 -26.08 -38.86
C GLU A 296 16.27 -26.19 -37.40
N ILE A 297 16.10 -27.42 -36.89
CA ILE A 297 15.82 -27.67 -35.46
C ILE A 297 16.92 -27.06 -34.58
N PHE A 298 18.21 -27.31 -34.89
CA PHE A 298 19.32 -26.77 -34.10
C PHE A 298 19.36 -25.23 -34.14
N GLU A 299 19.10 -24.62 -35.30
CA GLU A 299 19.01 -23.16 -35.41
C GLU A 299 17.81 -22.60 -34.63
N ALA A 300 16.66 -23.25 -34.69
CA ALA A 300 15.47 -22.85 -33.94
C ALA A 300 15.68 -22.94 -32.42
N VAL A 301 16.36 -24.00 -31.93
CA VAL A 301 16.71 -24.13 -30.49
C VAL A 301 17.58 -22.95 -30.03
N LYS A 302 18.63 -22.58 -30.78
CA LYS A 302 19.47 -21.43 -30.45
C LYS A 302 18.70 -20.11 -30.51
N LYS A 303 17.80 -19.94 -31.49
CA LYS A 303 16.94 -18.75 -31.59
C LYS A 303 15.97 -18.65 -30.41
N CYS A 304 15.38 -19.76 -29.97
CA CYS A 304 14.59 -19.79 -28.74
C CYS A 304 15.44 -19.30 -27.55
N TRP A 305 16.67 -19.81 -27.37
CA TRP A 305 17.58 -19.32 -26.33
C TRP A 305 17.95 -17.84 -26.46
N ALA A 306 18.14 -17.34 -27.68
CA ALA A 306 18.43 -15.93 -27.94
C ALA A 306 17.24 -15.00 -27.65
N SER A 307 16.01 -15.48 -27.85
CA SER A 307 14.78 -14.70 -27.70
C SER A 307 14.58 -14.18 -26.28
N GLN A 308 15.10 -14.89 -25.26
CA GLN A 308 15.00 -14.46 -23.86
C GLN A 308 15.75 -13.14 -23.56
N PHE A 309 16.68 -12.75 -24.43
CA PHE A 309 17.48 -11.52 -24.34
C PHE A 309 16.96 -10.40 -25.28
N GLY A 310 15.87 -10.67 -26.00
CA GLY A 310 15.18 -9.65 -26.79
C GLY A 310 14.68 -8.51 -25.91
N HIS A 311 14.60 -7.30 -26.47
CA HIS A 311 14.26 -6.09 -25.72
C HIS A 311 12.93 -6.22 -24.93
N ILE A 312 11.90 -6.80 -25.55
CA ILE A 312 10.59 -7.00 -24.93
C ILE A 312 10.69 -7.99 -23.74
N ALA A 313 11.35 -9.13 -23.94
CA ALA A 313 11.53 -10.14 -22.89
C ALA A 313 12.34 -9.60 -21.70
N VAL A 314 13.39 -8.81 -21.95
CA VAL A 314 14.22 -8.19 -20.91
C VAL A 314 13.44 -7.15 -20.11
N GLU A 315 12.70 -6.26 -20.78
CA GLU A 315 11.82 -5.30 -20.12
C GLU A 315 10.75 -6.01 -19.29
N TYR A 316 10.13 -7.06 -19.83
CA TYR A 316 9.15 -7.86 -19.10
C TYR A 316 9.73 -8.50 -17.83
N LYS A 317 10.92 -9.12 -17.93
CA LYS A 317 11.61 -9.72 -16.77
C LYS A 317 11.99 -8.66 -15.73
N ARG A 318 12.54 -7.53 -16.17
CA ARG A 318 12.87 -6.39 -15.30
C ARG A 318 11.64 -5.89 -14.55
N ARG A 319 10.52 -5.67 -15.26
CA ARG A 319 9.25 -5.19 -14.68
C ARG A 319 8.68 -6.12 -13.61
N ASN A 320 8.98 -7.41 -13.69
CA ASN A 320 8.49 -8.45 -12.78
C ASN A 320 9.56 -8.97 -11.80
N GLY A 321 10.74 -8.35 -11.71
CA GLY A 321 11.82 -8.77 -10.81
C GLY A 321 12.44 -10.14 -11.13
N GLN A 322 12.32 -10.59 -12.37
CA GLN A 322 12.78 -11.91 -12.84
C GLN A 322 14.25 -11.90 -13.27
N ILE A 323 14.89 -13.05 -13.13
CA ILE A 323 16.30 -13.25 -13.53
C ILE A 323 16.41 -13.10 -15.05
N LEU A 324 17.30 -12.26 -15.57
CA LEU A 324 17.44 -12.06 -17.03
C LEU A 324 17.88 -13.33 -17.73
N ASN A 325 18.95 -13.96 -17.25
CA ASN A 325 19.42 -15.26 -17.72
C ASN A 325 18.72 -16.39 -16.95
N SER A 326 17.42 -16.55 -17.20
CA SER A 326 16.64 -17.62 -16.59
C SER A 326 17.02 -18.96 -17.22
N PRO A 327 17.12 -20.05 -16.43
CA PRO A 327 17.19 -21.38 -17.02
C PRO A 327 16.01 -21.59 -17.96
N MET A 328 16.30 -22.00 -19.20
CA MET A 328 15.27 -22.14 -20.22
C MET A 328 15.41 -23.43 -21.01
N ALA A 329 14.32 -24.18 -21.04
CA ALA A 329 14.16 -25.34 -21.87
C ALA A 329 13.55 -24.95 -23.23
N VAL A 330 13.64 -25.86 -24.20
CA VAL A 330 13.02 -25.70 -25.52
C VAL A 330 12.23 -26.95 -25.85
N VAL A 331 10.94 -26.77 -26.14
CA VAL A 331 10.04 -27.83 -26.56
C VAL A 331 10.17 -28.02 -28.07
N ILE A 332 10.35 -29.26 -28.51
CA ILE A 332 10.28 -29.67 -29.92
C ILE A 332 9.09 -30.64 -30.04
N GLN A 333 8.00 -30.17 -30.63
CA GLN A 333 6.72 -30.87 -30.67
C GLN A 333 6.29 -31.10 -32.12
N ASP A 334 5.78 -32.29 -32.42
CA ASP A 334 5.22 -32.64 -33.72
C ASP A 334 4.04 -31.71 -34.07
N MET A 335 4.01 -31.23 -35.31
CA MET A 335 2.93 -30.36 -35.78
C MET A 335 1.70 -31.15 -36.19
N VAL A 336 0.54 -30.72 -35.71
CA VAL A 336 -0.76 -31.28 -36.10
C VAL A 336 -1.32 -30.50 -37.29
N PRO A 337 -1.65 -31.14 -38.43
CA PRO A 337 -2.36 -30.53 -39.55
C PRO A 337 -3.82 -30.26 -39.17
N SER A 338 -4.03 -29.29 -38.30
CA SER A 338 -5.34 -29.03 -37.70
C SER A 338 -6.28 -28.38 -38.72
N GLU A 339 -7.48 -28.97 -38.87
CA GLU A 339 -8.58 -28.42 -39.65
C GLU A 339 -9.24 -27.25 -38.92
N VAL A 340 -9.29 -27.33 -37.59
CA VAL A 340 -9.79 -26.29 -36.67
C VAL A 340 -8.89 -26.26 -35.44
N SER A 341 -8.58 -25.07 -34.94
CA SER A 341 -7.79 -24.88 -33.72
C SER A 341 -8.35 -23.72 -32.91
N GLY A 342 -8.05 -23.72 -31.62
CA GLY A 342 -8.66 -22.74 -30.72
C GLY A 342 -8.08 -22.70 -29.32
N VAL A 343 -8.67 -21.83 -28.51
CA VAL A 343 -8.33 -21.59 -27.11
C VAL A 343 -9.58 -21.79 -26.25
N MET A 344 -9.44 -22.52 -25.14
CA MET A 344 -10.50 -22.78 -24.17
C MET A 344 -10.10 -22.30 -22.78
N PHE A 345 -10.94 -21.46 -22.18
CA PHE A 345 -10.88 -21.09 -20.77
C PHE A 345 -11.88 -21.91 -19.97
N THR A 346 -11.43 -22.58 -18.91
CA THR A 346 -12.31 -23.39 -18.03
C THR A 346 -13.09 -22.57 -16.99
N CYS A 347 -12.96 -21.25 -17.05
CA CYS A 347 -13.74 -20.23 -16.35
C CYS A 347 -14.09 -19.11 -17.36
N ASP A 348 -14.98 -18.19 -17.00
CA ASP A 348 -15.11 -16.92 -17.72
C ASP A 348 -13.82 -16.10 -17.54
N PRO A 349 -13.09 -15.73 -18.62
CA PRO A 349 -11.86 -14.94 -18.50
C PRO A 349 -12.07 -13.49 -18.03
N VAL A 350 -13.31 -12.98 -18.05
CA VAL A 350 -13.65 -11.60 -17.63
C VAL A 350 -14.10 -11.58 -16.16
N SER A 351 -15.14 -12.34 -15.82
CA SER A 351 -15.69 -12.36 -14.46
C SER A 351 -15.01 -13.38 -13.53
N ASN A 352 -14.14 -14.24 -14.06
CA ASN A 352 -13.55 -15.39 -13.37
C ASN A 352 -14.58 -16.43 -12.87
N ASN A 353 -15.81 -16.39 -13.38
CA ASN A 353 -16.86 -17.32 -12.99
C ASN A 353 -16.50 -18.77 -13.39
N PRO A 354 -16.28 -19.70 -12.42
CA PRO A 354 -15.87 -21.07 -12.71
C PRO A 354 -17.01 -21.97 -13.21
N SER A 355 -18.25 -21.44 -13.26
CA SER A 355 -19.41 -22.12 -13.84
C SER A 355 -19.51 -21.95 -15.36
N VAL A 356 -18.74 -21.02 -15.94
CA VAL A 356 -18.76 -20.71 -17.37
C VAL A 356 -17.47 -21.21 -18.02
N ILE A 357 -17.56 -21.90 -19.16
CA ILE A 357 -16.41 -22.27 -20.01
C ILE A 357 -16.55 -21.48 -21.31
N THR A 358 -15.49 -20.80 -21.72
CA THR A 358 -15.45 -20.07 -22.99
C THR A 358 -14.50 -20.77 -23.95
N ILE A 359 -14.96 -21.08 -25.16
CA ILE A 359 -14.16 -21.69 -26.22
C ILE A 359 -14.15 -20.73 -27.40
N THR A 360 -12.97 -20.41 -27.91
CA THR A 360 -12.79 -19.66 -29.16
C THR A 360 -12.08 -20.54 -30.19
N ALA A 361 -12.52 -20.52 -31.44
CA ALA A 361 -11.94 -21.37 -32.48
C ALA A 361 -11.99 -20.74 -33.88
N ASN A 362 -11.01 -21.11 -34.72
CA ASN A 362 -10.95 -20.75 -36.13
C ASN A 362 -10.45 -21.94 -36.96
N TYR A 363 -10.70 -21.92 -38.27
CA TYR A 363 -10.17 -22.93 -39.19
C TYR A 363 -8.64 -22.85 -39.30
N GLY A 364 -8.01 -24.00 -39.54
CA GLY A 364 -6.56 -24.15 -39.70
C GLY A 364 -5.79 -24.23 -38.37
N LEU A 365 -4.54 -23.78 -38.41
CA LEU A 365 -3.62 -23.74 -37.27
C LEU A 365 -4.00 -22.63 -36.27
N GLY A 366 -3.73 -22.89 -34.98
CA GLY A 366 -4.14 -22.02 -33.87
C GLY A 366 -3.49 -20.64 -33.79
N GLU A 367 -2.43 -20.38 -34.55
CA GLU A 367 -1.71 -19.10 -34.54
C GLU A 367 -2.64 -17.91 -34.86
N THR A 368 -3.63 -18.11 -35.72
CA THR A 368 -4.61 -17.05 -36.07
C THR A 368 -5.46 -16.59 -34.88
N VAL A 369 -5.78 -17.52 -33.97
CA VAL A 369 -6.54 -17.25 -32.74
C VAL A 369 -5.62 -16.63 -31.68
N VAL A 370 -4.44 -17.21 -31.47
CA VAL A 370 -3.50 -16.79 -30.42
C VAL A 370 -2.92 -15.39 -30.70
N SER A 371 -2.65 -15.07 -31.97
CA SER A 371 -2.18 -13.74 -32.38
C SER A 371 -3.29 -12.67 -32.43
N GLY A 372 -4.56 -13.08 -32.40
CA GLY A 372 -5.71 -12.18 -32.57
C GLY A 372 -5.81 -11.57 -33.97
N SER A 373 -5.24 -12.20 -34.99
CA SER A 373 -5.26 -11.71 -36.38
C SER A 373 -6.63 -11.87 -37.06
N VAL A 374 -7.50 -12.72 -36.51
CA VAL A 374 -8.85 -13.01 -37.03
C VAL A 374 -9.84 -13.02 -35.87
N GLU A 375 -11.10 -12.61 -36.12
CA GLU A 375 -12.21 -12.81 -35.20
C GLU A 375 -12.70 -14.27 -35.26
N PRO A 376 -12.47 -15.09 -34.21
CA PRO A 376 -12.85 -16.49 -34.18
C PRO A 376 -14.33 -16.67 -33.79
N ASP A 377 -14.86 -17.88 -33.97
CA ASP A 377 -16.14 -18.26 -33.35
C ASP A 377 -15.98 -18.36 -31.84
N THR A 378 -17.01 -17.98 -31.09
CA THR A 378 -17.05 -18.06 -29.63
C THR A 378 -18.21 -18.93 -29.16
N PHE A 379 -17.93 -19.87 -28.27
CA PHE A 379 -18.91 -20.77 -27.67
C PHE A 379 -18.84 -20.65 -26.15
N VAL A 380 -20.00 -20.41 -25.52
CA VAL A 380 -20.13 -20.30 -24.07
C VAL A 380 -20.87 -21.51 -23.54
N LEU A 381 -20.24 -22.28 -22.65
CA LEU A 381 -20.88 -23.40 -21.96
C LEU A 381 -21.10 -23.09 -20.49
N LYS A 382 -22.29 -23.40 -19.98
CA LYS A 382 -22.65 -23.31 -18.58
C LYS A 382 -22.62 -24.69 -17.93
N ARG A 383 -21.94 -24.78 -16.80
CA ARG A 383 -21.95 -25.93 -15.89
C ARG A 383 -23.19 -25.83 -15.00
N LYS A 384 -24.00 -26.89 -14.95
CA LYS A 384 -25.16 -27.00 -14.05
C LYS A 384 -24.79 -27.75 -12.77
N GLU A 385 -25.63 -27.66 -11.75
CA GLU A 385 -25.46 -28.34 -10.45
C GLU A 385 -25.32 -29.86 -10.57
N ASP A 386 -26.04 -30.47 -11.52
CA ASP A 386 -25.97 -31.90 -11.83
C ASP A 386 -24.70 -32.30 -12.60
N ARG A 387 -23.76 -31.36 -12.78
CA ARG A 387 -22.51 -31.46 -13.54
C ARG A 387 -22.69 -31.63 -15.05
N LYS A 388 -23.87 -31.37 -15.61
CA LYS A 388 -24.04 -31.29 -17.06
C LYS A 388 -23.49 -29.97 -17.60
N LEU A 389 -23.04 -30.03 -18.86
CA LEU A 389 -22.59 -28.88 -19.64
C LEU A 389 -23.63 -28.59 -20.72
N GLU A 390 -24.15 -27.37 -20.69
CA GLU A 390 -25.09 -26.85 -21.67
C GLU A 390 -24.44 -25.70 -22.45
N ILE A 391 -24.65 -25.66 -23.76
CA ILE A 391 -24.24 -24.52 -24.58
C ILE A 391 -25.26 -23.42 -24.33
N GLU A 392 -24.80 -22.28 -23.83
CA GLU A 392 -25.62 -21.10 -23.53
C GLU A 392 -25.63 -20.14 -24.72
N GLU A 393 -24.50 -19.98 -25.40
CA GLU A 393 -24.34 -19.04 -26.50
C GLU A 393 -23.35 -19.55 -27.56
N VAL A 394 -23.63 -19.23 -28.83
CA VAL A 394 -22.75 -19.43 -29.97
C VAL A 394 -22.70 -18.14 -30.79
N VAL A 395 -21.52 -17.54 -30.91
CA VAL A 395 -21.27 -16.34 -31.69
C VAL A 395 -20.35 -16.68 -32.85
N VAL A 396 -20.83 -16.50 -34.08
CA VAL A 396 -20.06 -16.77 -35.30
C VAL A 396 -19.20 -15.54 -35.63
N GLY A 397 -17.88 -15.72 -35.68
CA GLY A 397 -16.90 -14.69 -36.02
C GLY A 397 -16.69 -14.55 -37.53
N ALA A 398 -16.03 -13.45 -37.93
CA ALA A 398 -15.82 -13.12 -39.35
C ALA A 398 -14.93 -14.13 -40.10
N LYS A 399 -14.01 -14.80 -39.42
CA LYS A 399 -13.16 -15.91 -39.95
C LYS A 399 -12.61 -15.65 -41.36
N HIS A 400 -12.03 -14.47 -41.61
CA HIS A 400 -11.65 -14.10 -42.98
C HIS A 400 -10.47 -14.92 -43.53
N GLN A 401 -9.59 -15.42 -42.66
CA GLN A 401 -8.37 -16.13 -43.02
C GLN A 401 -8.09 -17.32 -42.10
N LYS A 402 -7.38 -18.31 -42.62
CA LYS A 402 -6.81 -19.45 -41.87
C LYS A 402 -5.33 -19.59 -42.15
N MET A 403 -4.60 -20.21 -41.23
CA MET A 403 -3.20 -20.59 -41.44
C MET A 403 -3.09 -22.09 -41.68
N VAL A 404 -2.31 -22.49 -42.68
CA VAL A 404 -2.09 -23.89 -43.07
C VAL A 404 -0.60 -24.23 -43.11
N MET A 405 -0.25 -25.51 -43.02
CA MET A 405 1.12 -25.97 -43.21
C MET A 405 1.46 -26.08 -44.70
N GLN A 406 2.66 -25.66 -45.09
CA GLN A 406 3.15 -25.82 -46.46
C GLN A 406 3.94 -27.12 -46.63
N ASP A 407 3.84 -27.77 -47.79
CA ASP A 407 4.58 -29.01 -48.09
C ASP A 407 6.11 -28.82 -48.04
N SER A 408 6.61 -27.65 -48.44
CA SER A 408 8.03 -27.29 -48.45
C SER A 408 8.63 -26.92 -47.09
N GLY A 409 7.87 -27.05 -45.99
CA GLY A 409 8.21 -26.50 -44.68
C GLY A 409 7.64 -25.09 -44.49
N GLY A 410 7.41 -24.69 -43.23
CA GLY A 410 6.79 -23.42 -42.86
C GLY A 410 5.24 -23.42 -42.89
N THR A 411 4.66 -22.21 -42.78
CA THR A 411 3.20 -21.96 -42.76
C THR A 411 2.80 -20.90 -43.79
N ALA A 412 1.54 -20.94 -44.23
CA ALA A 412 0.95 -19.95 -45.13
C ALA A 412 -0.43 -19.52 -44.67
N THR A 413 -0.81 -18.29 -45.01
CA THR A 413 -2.16 -17.76 -44.77
C THR A 413 -3.00 -17.92 -46.03
N GLU A 414 -4.21 -18.43 -45.88
CA GLU A 414 -5.20 -18.60 -46.94
C GLU A 414 -6.52 -17.93 -46.55
N ASP A 415 -7.23 -17.39 -47.53
CA ASP A 415 -8.59 -16.89 -47.31
C ASP A 415 -9.58 -18.05 -47.15
N ILE A 416 -10.52 -17.89 -46.23
CA ILE A 416 -11.65 -18.84 -46.07
C ILE A 416 -12.76 -18.42 -47.05
N ASP A 417 -13.46 -19.37 -47.66
CA ASP A 417 -14.57 -19.06 -48.57
C ASP A 417 -15.79 -18.47 -47.83
N GLU A 418 -16.60 -17.67 -48.53
CA GLU A 418 -17.73 -16.94 -47.91
C GLU A 418 -18.77 -17.85 -47.25
N ASN A 419 -18.96 -19.08 -47.74
CA ASN A 419 -19.95 -19.99 -47.15
C ASN A 419 -19.45 -20.49 -45.79
N SER A 420 -18.20 -20.97 -45.71
CA SER A 420 -17.60 -21.41 -44.44
C SER A 420 -17.42 -20.27 -43.42
N ARG A 421 -17.33 -19.00 -43.84
CA ARG A 421 -17.28 -17.86 -42.91
C ARG A 421 -18.58 -17.68 -42.10
N ASN A 422 -19.72 -17.99 -42.70
CA ASN A 422 -21.03 -17.78 -42.09
C ASN A 422 -21.50 -18.95 -41.21
N GLU A 423 -20.73 -20.05 -41.17
CA GLU A 423 -21.01 -21.21 -40.35
C GLU A 423 -20.06 -21.26 -39.13
N ALA A 424 -20.50 -21.96 -38.09
CA ALA A 424 -19.65 -22.24 -36.94
C ALA A 424 -18.61 -23.32 -37.30
N CYS A 425 -17.34 -23.08 -37.02
CA CYS A 425 -16.24 -23.99 -37.35
C CYS A 425 -16.24 -25.27 -36.49
N LEU A 426 -17.01 -25.32 -35.41
CA LEU A 426 -17.17 -26.49 -34.54
C LEU A 426 -18.64 -26.89 -34.45
N SER A 427 -18.89 -28.20 -34.51
CA SER A 427 -20.22 -28.74 -34.19
C SER A 427 -20.53 -28.63 -32.69
N GLU A 428 -21.81 -28.55 -32.32
CA GLU A 428 -22.23 -28.56 -30.91
C GLU A 428 -21.73 -29.80 -30.15
N GLU A 429 -21.65 -30.96 -30.81
CA GLU A 429 -21.13 -32.18 -30.19
C GLU A 429 -19.64 -32.04 -29.85
N THR A 430 -18.85 -31.48 -30.77
CA THR A 430 -17.43 -31.20 -30.58
C THR A 430 -17.22 -30.19 -29.45
N VAL A 431 -18.03 -29.13 -29.40
CA VAL A 431 -18.01 -28.12 -28.32
C VAL A 431 -18.27 -28.77 -26.95
N ARG A 432 -19.26 -29.67 -26.85
CA ARG A 432 -19.53 -30.42 -25.60
C ARG A 432 -18.40 -31.39 -25.25
N ARG A 433 -17.77 -32.04 -26.23
CA ARG A 433 -16.58 -32.90 -26.02
C ARG A 433 -15.42 -32.09 -25.44
N LEU A 434 -15.12 -30.92 -26.03
CA LEU A 434 -14.10 -30.00 -25.54
C LEU A 434 -14.41 -29.50 -24.12
N GLY A 435 -15.63 -29.05 -23.85
CA GLY A 435 -16.01 -28.59 -22.51
C GLY A 435 -15.84 -29.67 -21.43
N ARG A 436 -16.24 -30.92 -21.73
CA ARG A 436 -16.02 -32.06 -20.80
C ARG A 436 -14.54 -32.34 -20.59
N LEU A 437 -13.73 -32.25 -21.64
CA LEU A 437 -12.28 -32.41 -21.55
C LEU A 437 -11.64 -31.30 -20.71
N GLY A 438 -12.05 -30.03 -20.90
CA GLY A 438 -11.60 -28.90 -20.11
C GLY A 438 -11.81 -29.11 -18.60
N VAL A 439 -12.98 -29.61 -18.20
CA VAL A 439 -13.28 -29.96 -16.80
C VAL A 439 -12.33 -31.06 -16.27
N LYS A 440 -11.97 -32.05 -17.09
CA LYS A 440 -11.03 -33.12 -16.70
C LYS A 440 -9.61 -32.58 -16.53
N ILE A 441 -9.15 -31.73 -17.45
CA ILE A 441 -7.82 -31.10 -17.38
C ILE A 441 -7.74 -30.17 -16.16
N GLU A 442 -8.74 -29.31 -15.94
CA GLU A 442 -8.84 -28.46 -14.75
C GLU A 442 -8.77 -29.28 -13.46
N LYS A 443 -9.49 -30.40 -13.39
CA LYS A 443 -9.46 -31.30 -12.23
C LYS A 443 -8.10 -31.94 -12.01
N TYR A 444 -7.37 -32.26 -13.08
CA TYR A 444 -6.01 -32.80 -13.00
C TYR A 444 -5.02 -31.76 -12.47
N TYR A 445 -5.05 -30.54 -13.02
CA TYR A 445 -4.16 -29.43 -12.66
C TYR A 445 -4.56 -28.68 -11.40
N LYS A 446 -5.75 -28.96 -10.85
CA LYS A 446 -6.22 -28.38 -9.60
C LYS A 446 -6.46 -26.86 -9.64
N SER A 447 -6.58 -26.28 -10.83
CA SER A 447 -6.73 -24.84 -11.09
C SER A 447 -7.42 -24.66 -12.45
N SER A 448 -8.13 -23.55 -12.64
CA SER A 448 -8.72 -23.24 -13.93
C SER A 448 -7.66 -22.96 -14.98
N ARG A 449 -7.96 -23.32 -16.23
CA ARG A 449 -6.98 -23.49 -17.29
C ARG A 449 -7.35 -22.68 -18.52
N ASP A 450 -6.32 -22.14 -19.13
CA ASP A 450 -6.26 -21.69 -20.52
C ASP A 450 -5.62 -22.84 -21.32
N ILE A 451 -6.32 -23.35 -22.33
CA ILE A 451 -5.99 -24.58 -23.06
C ILE A 451 -5.98 -24.29 -24.56
N GLU A 452 -4.85 -24.51 -25.21
CA GLU A 452 -4.74 -24.49 -26.67
C GLU A 452 -5.01 -25.89 -27.22
N PHE A 453 -5.89 -25.99 -28.22
CA PHE A 453 -6.25 -27.26 -28.86
C PHE A 453 -6.25 -27.16 -30.39
N GLY A 454 -6.08 -28.31 -31.04
CA GLY A 454 -6.25 -28.50 -32.47
C GLY A 454 -7.11 -29.73 -32.74
N ILE A 455 -7.80 -29.76 -33.88
CA ILE A 455 -8.63 -30.89 -34.31
C ILE A 455 -8.18 -31.30 -35.71
N ALA A 456 -7.86 -32.58 -35.88
CA ALA A 456 -7.53 -33.18 -37.17
C ALA A 456 -8.18 -34.56 -37.23
N ASN A 457 -8.85 -34.90 -38.34
CA ASN A 457 -9.53 -36.19 -38.50
C ASN A 457 -10.48 -36.54 -37.34
N ASP A 458 -11.28 -35.57 -36.84
CA ASP A 458 -12.19 -35.69 -35.67
C ASP A 458 -11.51 -36.06 -34.32
N GLN A 459 -10.18 -36.04 -34.28
CA GLN A 459 -9.39 -36.26 -33.07
C GLN A 459 -8.98 -34.92 -32.45
N ILE A 460 -9.17 -34.80 -31.13
CA ILE A 460 -8.80 -33.60 -30.36
C ILE A 460 -7.34 -33.74 -29.90
N PHE A 461 -6.52 -32.77 -30.27
CA PHE A 461 -5.15 -32.61 -29.81
C PHE A 461 -5.08 -31.45 -28.81
N ILE A 462 -4.44 -31.67 -27.67
CA ILE A 462 -4.12 -30.59 -26.73
C ILE A 462 -2.68 -30.17 -26.96
N LEU A 463 -2.51 -28.91 -27.37
CA LEU A 463 -1.23 -28.33 -27.78
C LEU A 463 -0.53 -27.62 -26.62
N GLN A 464 -1.30 -27.06 -25.69
CA GLN A 464 -0.78 -26.44 -24.48
C GLN A 464 -1.88 -26.35 -23.41
N SER A 465 -1.46 -26.27 -22.15
CA SER A 465 -2.33 -25.82 -21.06
C SER A 465 -1.54 -24.96 -20.07
N ARG A 466 -2.10 -23.84 -19.62
CA ARG A 466 -1.53 -22.97 -18.58
C ARG A 466 -2.60 -22.51 -17.58
N PRO A 467 -2.23 -22.11 -16.35
CA PRO A 467 -3.21 -21.63 -15.36
C PRO A 467 -3.73 -20.24 -15.76
N VAL A 468 -5.00 -19.97 -15.47
CA VAL A 468 -5.56 -18.61 -15.60
C VAL A 468 -5.07 -17.77 -14.42
N THR A 469 -4.40 -16.65 -14.70
CA THR A 469 -3.64 -15.88 -13.69
C THR A 469 -4.47 -14.85 -12.93
N ASN A 470 -5.69 -14.53 -13.37
CA ASN A 470 -6.44 -13.37 -12.90
C ASN A 470 -7.67 -13.68 -12.01
N ILE A 471 -7.80 -14.92 -11.52
CA ILE A 471 -9.03 -15.42 -10.87
C ILE A 471 -9.40 -14.69 -9.56
N ALA A 472 -8.42 -14.08 -8.90
CA ALA A 472 -8.59 -13.37 -7.63
C ALA A 472 -7.89 -12.01 -7.64
N ALA A 473 -7.92 -11.30 -8.77
CA ALA A 473 -7.33 -9.97 -8.84
C ALA A 473 -8.06 -9.00 -7.90
N GLU A 474 -7.29 -8.32 -7.06
CA GLU A 474 -7.82 -7.31 -6.14
C GLU A 474 -8.35 -6.09 -6.93
N THR A 475 -9.51 -5.58 -6.52
CA THR A 475 -10.15 -4.38 -7.05
C THR A 475 -9.50 -3.10 -6.50
N ASP A 476 -9.79 -1.96 -7.14
CA ASP A 476 -9.35 -0.65 -6.64
C ASP A 476 -9.85 -0.43 -5.19
N TYR A 477 -11.06 -0.93 -4.87
CA TYR A 477 -11.62 -0.87 -3.51
C TYR A 477 -10.79 -1.69 -2.52
N GLU A 478 -10.44 -2.93 -2.85
CA GLU A 478 -9.65 -3.79 -1.95
C GLU A 478 -8.26 -3.22 -1.71
N ILE A 479 -7.55 -2.76 -2.76
CA ILE A 479 -6.23 -2.15 -2.63
C ILE A 479 -6.28 -0.85 -1.82
N LEU A 480 -7.33 -0.04 -1.98
CA LEU A 480 -7.48 1.21 -1.24
C LEU A 480 -7.73 0.99 0.26
N HIS A 481 -8.46 -0.06 0.61
CA HIS A 481 -8.90 -0.34 1.98
C HIS A 481 -8.13 -1.50 2.65
N GLU A 482 -7.07 -2.04 2.03
CA GLU A 482 -6.35 -3.21 2.55
C GLU A 482 -5.69 -2.96 3.92
N PHE A 483 -5.35 -1.70 4.19
CA PHE A 483 -4.77 -1.29 5.46
C PHE A 483 -5.82 -0.83 6.46
N ASP A 484 -7.08 -0.68 6.06
CA ASP A 484 -8.08 0.02 6.88
C ASP A 484 -8.37 -0.74 8.18
N ASN A 485 -8.33 0.00 9.28
CA ASN A 485 -8.64 -0.57 10.58
C ASN A 485 -10.14 -0.93 10.67
N ALA A 486 -10.45 -2.10 11.19
CA ALA A 486 -11.84 -2.53 11.35
C ALA A 486 -12.63 -1.60 12.29
N LEU A 487 -13.89 -1.33 11.94
CA LEU A 487 -14.82 -0.58 12.80
C LEU A 487 -15.35 -1.47 13.93
N ARG A 488 -15.35 -0.93 15.16
CA ARG A 488 -16.03 -1.58 16.29
C ARG A 488 -17.56 -1.38 16.21
N CYS A 489 -17.99 -0.16 15.96
CA CYS A 489 -19.40 0.25 15.84
C CYS A 489 -19.52 1.51 14.97
N GLU A 490 -20.72 1.83 14.50
CA GLU A 490 -21.00 3.05 13.70
C GLU A 490 -20.81 4.36 14.50
N ASN A 491 -20.81 4.28 15.83
CA ASN A 491 -20.67 5.43 16.72
C ASN A 491 -19.22 5.76 17.07
N VAL A 492 -18.24 5.02 16.54
CA VAL A 492 -16.83 5.37 16.73
C VAL A 492 -16.53 6.70 16.06
N HIS A 493 -15.63 7.49 16.65
CA HIS A 493 -15.20 8.75 16.09
C HIS A 493 -13.68 8.75 15.91
N TYR A 494 -13.23 8.94 14.68
CA TYR A 494 -11.82 9.08 14.34
C TYR A 494 -11.50 10.54 14.06
N THR A 495 -10.28 10.95 14.36
CA THR A 495 -9.82 12.32 14.16
C THR A 495 -8.47 12.36 13.47
N ILE A 496 -8.31 13.35 12.59
CA ILE A 496 -7.03 13.75 12.01
C ILE A 496 -6.40 14.92 12.78
N ALA A 497 -7.05 15.45 13.82
CA ALA A 497 -6.47 16.48 14.67
C ALA A 497 -5.17 15.98 15.30
N ASN A 498 -4.14 16.84 15.33
CA ASN A 498 -2.76 16.51 15.70
C ASN A 498 -2.05 15.51 14.75
N VAL A 499 -2.66 14.36 14.44
CA VAL A 499 -2.06 13.33 13.57
C VAL A 499 -1.87 13.81 12.15
N GLY A 500 -2.78 14.62 11.61
CA GLY A 500 -2.63 15.23 10.29
C GLY A 500 -1.50 16.26 10.18
N GLU A 501 -0.92 16.73 11.30
CA GLU A 501 0.33 17.50 11.30
C GLU A 501 1.57 16.59 11.35
N VAL A 502 1.43 15.35 11.84
CA VAL A 502 2.50 14.36 12.04
C VAL A 502 2.64 13.46 10.81
N PHE A 503 1.52 12.98 10.29
CA PHE A 503 1.34 12.22 9.06
C PHE A 503 0.44 13.02 8.10
N PRO A 504 0.94 14.10 7.48
CA PRO A 504 0.13 14.88 6.55
C PRO A 504 -0.14 14.11 5.26
N GLY A 505 -1.42 14.02 4.87
CA GLY A 505 -1.87 13.32 3.67
C GLY A 505 -1.72 11.80 3.75
N ALA A 506 -1.73 11.13 2.59
CA ALA A 506 -1.51 9.70 2.51
C ALA A 506 -0.05 9.33 2.83
N ALA A 507 0.13 8.21 3.52
CA ALA A 507 1.41 7.59 3.83
C ALA A 507 1.64 6.36 2.95
N SER A 508 2.89 6.12 2.51
CA SER A 508 3.23 4.94 1.71
C SER A 508 2.91 3.61 2.45
N PRO A 509 2.57 2.51 1.73
CA PRO A 509 2.32 1.20 2.35
C PRO A 509 3.38 0.76 3.35
N LEU A 510 4.66 0.94 3.02
CA LEU A 510 5.76 0.58 3.92
C LEU A 510 5.78 1.47 5.17
N ALA A 511 5.45 2.76 5.04
CA ALA A 511 5.32 3.66 6.18
C ALA A 511 4.13 3.29 7.09
N ILE A 512 3.00 2.88 6.53
CA ILE A 512 1.84 2.39 7.29
C ILE A 512 2.19 1.11 8.04
N ASP A 513 2.79 0.12 7.37
CA ASP A 513 3.18 -1.16 7.97
C ASP A 513 4.17 -0.95 9.13
N LEU A 514 5.20 -0.11 8.91
CA LEU A 514 6.17 0.24 9.96
C LEU A 514 5.51 0.97 11.13
N ALA A 515 4.71 2.02 10.85
CA ALA A 515 4.11 2.82 11.90
C ALA A 515 3.12 2.00 12.75
N THR A 516 2.22 1.25 12.12
CA THR A 516 1.21 0.45 12.83
C THR A 516 1.85 -0.62 13.71
N LYS A 517 2.80 -1.42 13.18
CA LYS A 517 3.53 -2.43 13.95
C LYS A 517 4.31 -1.80 15.11
N TYR A 518 4.99 -0.70 14.85
CA TYR A 518 5.77 0.02 15.86
C TYR A 518 4.90 0.57 17.00
N PHE A 519 3.85 1.33 16.66
CA PHE A 519 2.98 1.94 17.67
C PHE A 519 2.21 0.89 18.46
N ALA A 520 1.83 -0.24 17.85
CA ALA A 520 1.22 -1.36 18.57
C ALA A 520 2.12 -1.89 19.70
N VAL A 521 3.39 -2.18 19.39
CA VAL A 521 4.39 -2.64 20.39
C VAL A 521 4.61 -1.58 21.46
N PHE A 522 4.70 -0.31 21.07
CA PHE A 522 4.88 0.79 22.01
C PHE A 522 3.70 0.89 23.01
N TYR A 523 2.46 0.90 22.52
CA TYR A 523 1.28 1.01 23.37
C TYR A 523 1.10 -0.21 24.28
N GLU A 524 1.45 -1.40 23.81
CA GLU A 524 1.48 -2.62 24.63
C GLU A 524 2.48 -2.49 25.80
N ARG A 525 3.72 -2.07 25.50
CA ARG A 525 4.74 -1.83 26.53
C ARG A 525 4.32 -0.78 27.56
N GLN A 526 3.73 0.34 27.11
CA GLN A 526 3.25 1.38 28.02
C GLN A 526 2.15 0.89 28.95
N SER A 527 1.23 0.09 28.42
CA SER A 527 0.13 -0.50 29.20
C SER A 527 0.66 -1.44 30.28
N LEU A 528 1.64 -2.27 29.94
CA LEU A 528 2.33 -3.15 30.88
C LEU A 528 3.06 -2.35 31.98
N ARG A 529 3.80 -1.28 31.63
CA ARG A 529 4.51 -0.43 32.60
C ARG A 529 3.57 0.29 33.57
N LYS A 530 2.40 0.74 33.07
CA LYS A 530 1.41 1.48 33.86
C LYS A 530 0.42 0.59 34.62
N GLY A 531 0.48 -0.74 34.44
CA GLY A 531 -0.38 -1.70 35.13
C GLY A 531 -1.83 -1.76 34.61
N PHE A 532 -2.10 -1.16 33.45
CA PHE A 532 -3.41 -1.22 32.78
C PHE A 532 -3.51 -2.51 31.95
N VAL A 533 -3.64 -3.65 32.63
CA VAL A 533 -3.53 -4.98 31.98
C VAL A 533 -4.86 -5.51 31.44
N GLU A 534 -6.01 -5.01 31.89
CA GLU A 534 -7.27 -5.74 31.70
C GLU A 534 -8.16 -5.30 30.52
N ASN A 535 -8.21 -4.01 30.13
CA ASN A 535 -9.26 -3.55 29.20
C ASN A 535 -8.81 -2.94 27.86
N PHE A 536 -7.53 -2.60 27.68
CA PHE A 536 -7.18 -1.65 26.62
C PHE A 536 -6.64 -2.31 25.32
N PHE A 537 -6.08 -3.54 25.34
CA PHE A 537 -5.33 -4.07 24.18
C PHE A 537 -5.30 -5.61 24.04
N LYS A 538 -6.43 -6.29 23.79
CA LYS A 538 -6.41 -7.76 23.50
C LYS A 538 -6.98 -8.19 22.15
N SER A 539 -7.54 -7.27 21.36
CA SER A 539 -8.08 -7.67 20.07
C SER A 539 -7.01 -7.64 18.99
N LYS A 540 -6.75 -8.80 18.36
CA LYS A 540 -5.99 -8.89 17.11
C LYS A 540 -6.74 -8.24 15.92
N TYR A 541 -8.03 -7.93 16.09
CA TYR A 541 -8.89 -7.41 15.02
C TYR A 541 -9.01 -5.88 15.02
N PHE A 542 -8.61 -5.21 16.10
CA PHE A 542 -8.77 -3.75 16.23
C PHE A 542 -7.44 -3.15 16.68
N LEU A 543 -6.76 -2.46 15.76
CA LEU A 543 -5.64 -1.60 16.11
C LEU A 543 -6.11 -0.51 17.07
N THR A 544 -5.17 0.02 17.83
CA THR A 544 -5.41 0.99 18.91
C THR A 544 -4.28 2.01 18.86
N GLY A 545 -4.56 3.26 19.24
CA GLY A 545 -3.66 4.36 18.92
C GLY A 545 -3.80 4.78 17.46
N ILE A 546 -2.72 4.72 16.68
CA ILE A 546 -2.73 5.18 15.28
C ILE A 546 -3.31 4.09 14.37
N GLN A 547 -4.34 4.48 13.61
CA GLN A 547 -5.16 3.60 12.79
C GLN A 547 -5.21 4.14 11.35
N PRO A 548 -4.77 3.35 10.36
CA PRO A 548 -4.89 3.71 8.95
C PRO A 548 -6.34 3.58 8.44
N PHE A 549 -6.73 4.50 7.56
CA PHE A 549 -7.94 4.47 6.74
C PHE A 549 -7.67 5.13 5.39
N SER A 550 -7.88 4.42 4.28
CA SER A 550 -7.58 4.88 2.91
C SER A 550 -6.20 5.55 2.82
N TYR A 551 -5.17 4.87 3.36
CA TYR A 551 -3.78 5.32 3.44
C TYR A 551 -3.50 6.53 4.36
N HIS A 552 -4.50 7.01 5.10
CA HIS A 552 -4.36 8.12 6.04
C HIS A 552 -4.32 7.62 7.48
N MET A 553 -3.40 8.18 8.26
CA MET A 553 -3.27 7.84 9.68
C MET A 553 -4.23 8.69 10.53
N MET A 554 -5.03 8.03 11.36
CA MET A 554 -6.01 8.65 12.25
C MET A 554 -5.89 8.11 13.67
N ILE A 555 -6.55 8.74 14.64
CA ILE A 555 -6.66 8.26 16.02
C ILE A 555 -8.11 8.33 16.49
N SER A 556 -8.48 7.51 17.48
CA SER A 556 -9.81 7.55 18.09
C SER A 556 -10.01 8.80 18.94
N ALA A 557 -10.97 9.65 18.58
CA ALA A 557 -11.32 10.86 19.33
C ALA A 557 -11.87 10.51 20.73
N ALA A 558 -12.61 9.40 20.85
CA ALA A 558 -13.15 8.96 22.13
C ALA A 558 -12.05 8.51 23.10
N GLU A 559 -11.06 7.76 22.61
CA GLU A 559 -9.90 7.31 23.42
C GLU A 559 -9.08 8.49 23.96
N ILE A 560 -8.98 9.56 23.18
CA ILE A 560 -8.34 10.82 23.60
C ILE A 560 -9.11 11.45 24.76
N ILE A 561 -10.43 11.55 24.63
CA ILE A 561 -11.30 12.21 25.63
C ILE A 561 -11.29 11.43 26.96
N THR A 562 -11.34 10.11 26.90
CA THR A 562 -11.56 9.27 28.09
C THR A 562 -10.29 8.92 28.85
N ARG A 563 -9.11 9.15 28.27
CA ARG A 563 -7.79 8.80 28.85
C ARG A 563 -7.59 9.26 30.30
N TYR A 564 -8.24 10.35 30.72
CA TYR A 564 -8.12 10.92 32.08
C TYR A 564 -9.48 11.09 32.78
N GLY A 565 -10.48 10.32 32.37
CA GLY A 565 -11.86 10.46 32.83
C GLY A 565 -12.58 11.63 32.18
N ILE A 566 -13.86 11.45 31.92
CA ILE A 566 -14.67 12.36 31.11
C ILE A 566 -15.17 13.49 32.02
N ASP A 567 -14.89 14.74 31.65
CA ASP A 567 -15.18 15.96 32.41
C ASP A 567 -14.21 16.29 33.57
N THR A 568 -12.99 15.76 33.53
CA THR A 568 -11.91 16.24 34.40
C THR A 568 -11.21 17.47 33.81
N THR A 569 -10.64 18.35 34.65
CA THR A 569 -9.76 19.46 34.18
C THR A 569 -8.63 18.94 33.27
N ARG A 570 -8.13 17.73 33.54
CA ARG A 570 -7.13 17.03 32.71
C ARG A 570 -7.67 16.70 31.32
N SER A 571 -8.87 16.11 31.21
CA SER A 571 -9.50 15.81 29.91
C SER A 571 -9.78 17.07 29.08
N LYS A 572 -10.29 18.14 29.70
CA LYS A 572 -10.52 19.44 29.04
C LYS A 572 -9.24 20.05 28.50
N GLY A 573 -8.19 20.00 29.30
CA GLY A 573 -6.87 20.43 28.90
C GLY A 573 -6.30 19.61 27.74
N PHE A 574 -6.47 18.29 27.79
CA PHE A 574 -6.00 17.39 26.73
C PHE A 574 -6.75 17.65 25.41
N MET A 575 -8.07 17.88 25.46
CA MET A 575 -8.85 18.30 24.28
C MET A 575 -8.32 19.60 23.67
N ILE A 576 -8.02 20.62 24.48
CA ILE A 576 -7.43 21.87 23.99
C ILE A 576 -6.06 21.63 23.34
N SER A 577 -5.26 20.71 23.89
CA SER A 577 -3.94 20.40 23.35
C SER A 577 -3.98 19.74 21.96
N ILE A 578 -4.98 18.88 21.70
CA ILE A 578 -5.13 18.13 20.45
C ILE A 578 -5.98 18.89 19.42
N PHE A 579 -7.14 19.42 19.85
CA PHE A 579 -8.14 20.04 18.96
C PHE A 579 -8.08 21.58 18.96
N GLY A 580 -7.25 22.18 19.82
CA GLY A 580 -7.24 23.64 20.04
C GLY A 580 -8.46 24.16 20.82
N ARG A 581 -9.46 23.32 21.08
CA ARG A 581 -10.74 23.67 21.70
C ARG A 581 -11.29 22.51 22.54
N ILE A 582 -12.22 22.82 23.44
CA ILE A 582 -13.02 21.81 24.14
C ILE A 582 -14.10 21.30 23.17
N LEU A 583 -14.19 19.99 23.00
CA LEU A 583 -15.23 19.39 22.17
C LEU A 583 -16.56 19.37 22.95
N THR A 584 -17.62 19.81 22.29
CA THR A 584 -18.98 19.88 22.86
C THR A 584 -19.98 19.00 22.10
N ASP A 585 -19.50 18.13 21.21
CA ASP A 585 -20.35 17.21 20.47
C ASP A 585 -20.96 16.18 21.42
N GLU A 586 -22.26 16.27 21.66
CA GLU A 586 -22.97 15.40 22.60
C GLU A 586 -22.91 13.94 22.17
N GLY A 587 -22.91 13.64 20.87
CA GLY A 587 -22.85 12.27 20.34
C GLY A 587 -21.52 11.59 20.67
N LEU A 588 -20.41 12.28 20.38
CA LEU A 588 -19.06 11.87 20.72
C LEU A 588 -18.87 11.70 22.23
N LEU A 589 -19.32 12.68 23.02
CA LEU A 589 -19.22 12.62 24.48
C LEU A 589 -20.03 11.45 25.03
N ASN A 590 -21.28 11.26 24.58
CA ASN A 590 -22.13 10.14 25.02
C ASN A 590 -21.53 8.78 24.66
N TYR A 591 -20.95 8.64 23.45
CA TYR A 591 -20.23 7.43 23.06
C TYR A 591 -19.01 7.18 23.97
N ALA A 592 -18.21 8.22 24.23
CA ALA A 592 -17.08 8.14 25.14
C ALA A 592 -17.52 7.73 26.56
N TYR A 593 -18.62 8.30 27.07
CA TYR A 593 -19.23 7.96 28.36
C TYR A 593 -19.75 6.52 28.42
N GLY A 594 -20.36 6.02 27.35
CA GLY A 594 -20.86 4.65 27.25
C GLY A 594 -19.73 3.63 27.24
N LYS A 595 -18.71 3.86 26.39
CA LYS A 595 -17.58 2.94 26.19
C LYS A 595 -16.70 2.77 27.42
N TYR A 596 -16.46 3.85 28.16
CA TYR A 596 -15.54 3.87 29.32
C TYR A 596 -16.29 4.05 30.65
N LYS A 597 -17.56 3.62 30.69
CA LYS A 597 -18.41 3.76 31.87
C LYS A 597 -17.85 2.95 33.05
N GLY A 598 -17.41 3.64 34.09
CA GLY A 598 -16.92 3.00 35.32
C GLY A 598 -15.41 2.92 35.46
N ASP A 599 -14.62 3.56 34.57
CA ASP A 599 -13.21 3.79 34.85
C ASP A 599 -13.06 4.53 36.19
N GLN A 600 -12.25 3.96 37.08
CA GLN A 600 -12.07 4.50 38.42
C GLN A 600 -11.49 5.92 38.32
N LYS A 601 -12.04 6.85 39.12
CA LYS A 601 -11.37 8.13 39.34
C LYS A 601 -9.94 7.84 39.81
N PRO A 602 -8.93 8.52 39.25
CA PRO A 602 -7.54 8.29 39.65
C PRO A 602 -7.42 8.41 41.16
N SER A 603 -6.73 7.46 41.79
CA SER A 603 -6.54 7.51 43.24
C SER A 603 -5.62 8.67 43.61
N LEU A 604 -5.64 9.11 44.88
CA LEU A 604 -4.70 10.13 45.36
C LEU A 604 -3.23 9.72 45.10
N LYS A 605 -2.93 8.41 45.14
CA LYS A 605 -1.61 7.87 44.84
C LYS A 605 -1.25 8.06 43.36
N ASP A 606 -2.20 7.85 42.45
CA ASP A 606 -2.00 8.04 41.02
C ASP A 606 -1.80 9.52 40.69
N ASP A 607 -2.53 10.41 41.37
CA ASP A 607 -2.35 11.85 41.25
C ASP A 607 -0.97 12.31 41.77
N LEU A 608 -0.54 11.84 42.93
CA LEU A 608 0.79 12.15 43.48
C LEU A 608 1.91 11.63 42.58
N ARG A 609 1.78 10.39 42.07
CA ARG A 609 2.74 9.81 41.12
C ARG A 609 2.78 10.61 39.83
N TYR A 610 1.63 11.01 39.30
CA TYR A 610 1.55 11.85 38.11
C TYR A 610 2.29 13.18 38.27
N TYR A 611 2.05 13.90 39.37
CA TYR A 611 2.77 15.15 39.62
C TYR A 611 4.26 14.90 39.86
N TRP A 612 4.62 13.81 40.54
CA TRP A 612 6.02 13.40 40.70
C TRP A 612 6.71 13.20 39.35
N ASP A 613 6.11 12.41 38.47
CA ASP A 613 6.65 12.14 37.12
C ASP A 613 6.74 13.44 36.29
N LEU A 614 5.74 14.32 36.40
CA LEU A 614 5.73 15.64 35.74
C LEU A 614 6.87 16.56 36.21
N PHE A 615 7.24 16.53 37.49
CA PHE A 615 8.30 17.36 38.06
C PHE A 615 9.71 16.77 37.85
N PHE A 616 9.85 15.44 37.78
CA PHE A 616 11.15 14.77 37.71
C PHE A 616 11.53 14.20 36.32
N TYR A 617 10.69 14.41 35.30
CA TYR A 617 10.93 13.96 33.92
C TYR A 617 12.34 14.28 33.35
N ASP A 618 12.93 15.42 33.73
CA ASP A 618 14.23 15.91 33.25
C ASP A 618 15.41 14.93 33.49
N LEU A 619 15.29 14.03 34.48
CA LEU A 619 16.34 13.05 34.82
C LEU A 619 16.44 11.91 33.79
N GLY A 620 15.33 11.55 33.14
CA GLY A 620 15.31 10.53 32.06
C GLY A 620 15.78 11.09 30.72
N TYR A 621 15.44 12.35 30.44
CA TYR A 621 15.72 13.04 29.18
C TYR A 621 17.22 13.06 28.81
N LYS A 622 18.11 13.37 29.78
CA LYS A 622 19.56 13.45 29.51
C LYS A 622 20.17 12.10 29.10
N LYS A 623 19.80 11.01 29.80
CA LYS A 623 20.32 9.67 29.53
C LYS A 623 19.90 9.14 28.16
N ILE A 624 18.63 9.34 27.81
CA ILE A 624 18.08 8.89 26.52
C ILE A 624 18.69 9.69 25.36
N ARG A 625 18.85 11.01 25.53
CA ARG A 625 19.50 11.87 24.54
C ARG A 625 20.94 11.45 24.22
N GLU A 626 21.71 11.08 25.23
CA GLU A 626 23.10 10.60 25.07
C GLU A 626 23.16 9.23 24.37
N ALA A 627 22.22 8.32 24.68
CA ALA A 627 22.13 7.01 24.02
C ALA A 627 21.79 7.10 22.53
N ILE A 628 20.89 8.02 22.16
CA ILE A 628 20.45 8.23 20.76
C ILE A 628 21.54 8.93 19.93
N PHE A 629 22.29 9.88 20.51
CA PHE A 629 23.34 10.59 19.77
C PHE A 629 24.43 9.65 19.25
N ASN A 630 24.66 8.53 19.94
CA ASN A 630 25.62 7.50 19.57
C ASN A 630 25.00 6.32 18.80
N TYR A 631 23.76 6.45 18.32
CA TYR A 631 23.05 5.34 17.67
C TYR A 631 23.72 4.93 16.35
N PRO A 632 24.32 3.72 16.25
CA PRO A 632 25.20 3.39 15.15
C PRO A 632 24.51 2.42 14.18
N LEU A 633 23.51 2.88 13.43
CA LEU A 633 23.00 2.09 12.32
C LEU A 633 23.97 2.22 11.14
N ASN A 634 25.00 1.38 11.11
CA ASN A 634 25.98 1.36 10.03
C ASN A 634 25.48 0.48 8.87
N PHE A 635 24.39 0.91 8.25
CA PHE A 635 23.77 0.23 7.08
C PHE A 635 24.66 0.25 5.83
N LEU A 636 25.75 1.04 5.82
CA LEU A 636 26.73 1.07 4.73
C LEU A 636 27.68 -0.14 4.73
N LYS A 637 27.70 -0.95 5.80
CA LYS A 637 28.57 -2.13 5.91
C LYS A 637 28.10 -3.34 5.12
N PHE A 638 26.86 -3.36 4.66
CA PHE A 638 26.24 -4.54 4.06
C PHE A 638 26.25 -4.44 2.54
N ASP A 639 26.72 -5.52 1.90
CA ASP A 639 26.89 -5.57 0.45
C ASP A 639 25.61 -6.07 -0.24
N SER A 640 24.87 -6.99 0.40
CA SER A 640 23.63 -7.55 -0.15
C SER A 640 22.35 -6.89 0.40
N ALA A 641 21.28 -6.95 -0.39
CA ALA A 641 19.94 -6.53 0.05
C ALA A 641 19.46 -7.33 1.25
N LYS A 642 19.73 -8.64 1.30
CA LYS A 642 19.27 -9.53 2.39
C LYS A 642 19.91 -9.19 3.73
N GLU A 643 21.22 -8.93 3.76
CA GLU A 643 21.92 -8.49 4.97
C GLU A 643 21.43 -7.11 5.44
N THR A 644 21.22 -6.18 4.49
CA THR A 644 20.71 -4.84 4.80
C THR A 644 19.30 -4.92 5.38
N TYR A 645 18.42 -5.74 4.82
CA TYR A 645 17.08 -5.98 5.33
C TYR A 645 17.11 -6.56 6.76
N GLN A 646 17.95 -7.58 7.00
CA GLN A 646 18.08 -8.17 8.33
C GLN A 646 18.58 -7.15 9.36
N ALA A 647 19.57 -6.34 8.99
CA ALA A 647 20.09 -5.28 9.85
C ALA A 647 19.03 -4.21 10.18
N ILE A 648 18.13 -3.89 9.24
CA ILE A 648 16.98 -3.01 9.51
C ILE A 648 16.07 -3.65 10.55
N LEU A 649 15.68 -4.92 10.39
CA LEU A 649 14.81 -5.60 11.35
C LEU A 649 15.42 -5.72 12.74
N ASP A 650 16.70 -6.09 12.82
CA ASP A 650 17.43 -6.22 14.09
C ASP A 650 17.53 -4.88 14.83
N SER A 651 17.55 -3.78 14.07
CA SER A 651 17.61 -2.43 14.63
C SER A 651 16.27 -1.96 15.20
N CYS A 652 15.13 -2.50 14.75
CA CYS A 652 13.79 -1.95 15.06
C CYS A 652 13.49 -1.81 16.57
N SER A 653 14.07 -2.67 17.42
CA SER A 653 13.89 -2.59 18.88
C SER A 653 14.62 -1.42 19.53
N ASP A 654 15.66 -0.88 18.89
CA ASP A 654 16.48 0.20 19.45
C ASP A 654 15.78 1.58 19.39
N PHE A 655 14.70 1.67 18.61
CA PHE A 655 13.96 2.89 18.33
C PHE A 655 13.08 3.34 19.51
N ASP A 656 12.80 2.42 20.43
CA ASP A 656 11.85 2.61 21.54
C ASP A 656 12.21 3.85 22.39
N GLY A 657 13.49 4.04 22.72
CA GLY A 657 13.91 5.10 23.64
C GLY A 657 13.60 6.52 23.14
N ALA A 658 13.79 6.81 21.86
CA ALA A 658 13.60 8.16 21.33
C ALA A 658 12.14 8.56 21.21
N VAL A 659 11.31 7.65 20.72
CA VAL A 659 9.88 7.89 20.59
C VAL A 659 9.21 7.88 21.96
N GLU A 660 9.62 6.99 22.87
CA GLU A 660 9.18 7.03 24.26
C GLU A 660 9.46 8.40 24.87
N MET A 661 10.68 8.91 24.73
CA MET A 661 11.02 10.25 25.17
C MET A 661 10.17 11.34 24.49
N HIS A 662 9.92 11.25 23.17
CA HIS A 662 9.08 12.22 22.47
C HIS A 662 7.63 12.21 22.98
N LEU A 663 7.06 11.03 23.23
CA LEU A 663 5.69 10.89 23.71
C LEU A 663 5.55 11.34 25.17
N GLU A 664 6.51 10.97 26.03
CA GLU A 664 6.53 11.43 27.43
C GLU A 664 6.74 12.95 27.54
N SER A 665 7.63 13.53 26.74
CA SER A 665 7.80 15.00 26.69
C SER A 665 6.59 15.71 26.10
N SER A 666 5.88 15.09 25.16
CA SER A 666 4.61 15.61 24.63
C SER A 666 3.50 15.61 25.67
N GLU A 667 3.37 14.52 26.43
CA GLU A 667 2.43 14.42 27.55
C GLU A 667 2.77 15.45 28.63
N SER A 668 4.03 15.53 29.06
CA SER A 668 4.52 16.51 30.04
C SER A 668 4.28 17.96 29.60
N SER A 669 4.61 18.30 28.35
CA SER A 669 4.38 19.63 27.79
C SER A 669 2.91 20.00 27.75
N SER A 670 2.04 19.06 27.38
CA SER A 670 0.59 19.28 27.35
C SER A 670 0.10 19.56 28.76
N ASN A 671 0.48 18.74 29.74
CA ASN A 671 0.09 18.88 31.14
C ASN A 671 0.51 20.22 31.76
N TRP A 672 1.74 20.66 31.53
CA TRP A 672 2.21 21.96 31.99
C TRP A 672 1.43 23.12 31.36
N ASN A 673 1.13 23.02 30.06
CA ASN A 673 0.34 24.03 29.34
C ASN A 673 -1.10 24.09 29.85
N ILE A 674 -1.68 22.96 30.26
CA ILE A 674 -3.03 22.89 30.84
C ILE A 674 -3.08 23.60 32.19
N ILE A 675 -2.09 23.38 33.07
CA ILE A 675 -2.00 24.07 34.36
C ILE A 675 -1.91 25.58 34.13
N LEU A 676 -1.04 26.00 33.20
CA LEU A 676 -0.87 27.40 32.84
C LEU A 676 -2.18 28.04 32.33
N PHE A 677 -2.87 27.36 31.41
CA PHE A 677 -4.15 27.81 30.87
C PHE A 677 -5.25 27.88 31.95
N SER A 678 -5.28 26.91 32.86
CA SER A 678 -6.26 26.86 33.96
C SER A 678 -6.13 28.05 34.91
N ILE A 679 -4.90 28.47 35.23
CA ILE A 679 -4.64 29.65 36.07
C ILE A 679 -5.19 30.93 35.40
N LEU A 680 -5.04 31.06 34.08
CA LEU A 680 -5.58 32.21 33.34
C LEU A 680 -7.11 32.19 33.31
N CYS A 681 -7.71 31.03 33.07
CA CYS A 681 -9.15 30.85 33.10
C CYS A 681 -9.74 31.16 34.48
N GLU A 682 -9.10 30.71 35.56
CA GLU A 682 -9.55 31.00 36.93
C GLU A 682 -9.43 32.49 37.26
N ALA A 683 -8.36 33.15 36.79
CA ALA A 683 -8.18 34.59 36.99
C ALA A 683 -9.23 35.45 36.24
N LYS A 684 -9.69 35.01 35.06
CA LYS A 684 -10.65 35.74 34.22
C LYS A 684 -12.11 35.36 34.51
N GLY A 685 -12.38 34.10 34.88
CA GLY A 685 -13.71 33.56 35.16
C GLY A 685 -14.44 32.92 33.96
N TYR A 686 -14.01 33.20 32.72
CA TYR A 686 -14.53 32.60 31.48
C TYR A 686 -13.44 32.56 30.39
N ILE A 687 -13.66 31.80 29.31
CA ILE A 687 -12.72 31.67 28.19
C ILE A 687 -13.10 32.66 27.07
N ASP A 688 -12.20 33.56 26.72
CA ASP A 688 -12.33 34.50 25.62
C ASP A 688 -11.00 34.71 24.87
N THR A 689 -10.98 35.63 23.90
CA THR A 689 -9.79 35.94 23.09
C THR A 689 -8.62 36.48 23.93
N ASP A 690 -8.89 37.15 25.05
CA ASP A 690 -7.84 37.66 25.95
C ASP A 690 -7.10 36.51 26.65
N VAL A 691 -7.82 35.46 27.07
CA VAL A 691 -7.19 34.25 27.66
C VAL A 691 -6.22 33.60 26.68
N TYR A 692 -6.61 33.45 25.42
CA TYR A 692 -5.73 32.89 24.39
C TYR A 692 -4.53 33.79 24.09
N SER A 693 -4.74 35.11 24.01
CA SER A 693 -3.67 36.10 23.82
C SER A 693 -2.66 36.07 24.96
N ASP A 694 -3.12 36.10 26.21
CA ASP A 694 -2.25 36.08 27.40
C ASP A 694 -1.50 34.75 27.53
N PHE A 695 -2.16 33.64 27.18
CA PHE A 695 -1.50 32.34 27.10
C PHE A 695 -0.37 32.34 26.07
N ALA A 696 -0.60 32.93 24.89
CA ALA A 696 0.43 33.09 23.87
C ALA A 696 1.61 33.94 24.36
N ILE A 697 1.35 35.07 25.04
CA ILE A 697 2.39 35.96 25.62
C ILE A 697 3.28 35.20 26.61
N LEU A 698 2.68 34.40 27.50
CA LEU A 698 3.45 33.63 28.48
C LEU A 698 4.39 32.60 27.82
N LEU A 699 3.98 32.01 26.69
CA LEU A 699 4.76 31.00 26.00
C LEU A 699 5.84 31.55 25.04
N ALA A 700 5.66 32.76 24.50
CA ALA A 700 6.48 33.36 23.42
C ALA A 700 7.93 33.75 23.78
N SER A 701 8.44 33.40 24.97
CA SER A 701 9.83 33.71 25.38
C SER A 701 10.63 32.44 25.72
N SER A 702 10.47 31.40 24.91
CA SER A 702 11.13 30.11 25.09
C SER A 702 12.39 30.02 24.25
N SER A 703 13.48 30.67 24.69
CA SER A 703 14.79 30.60 24.00
C SER A 703 15.23 29.14 23.75
N ASN A 704 15.80 28.86 22.56
CA ASN A 704 16.30 27.54 22.13
C ASN A 704 15.23 26.48 21.83
N ILE A 705 14.17 26.83 21.11
CA ILE A 705 13.27 25.85 20.49
C ILE A 705 13.87 25.35 19.16
N GLU A 706 13.94 24.03 18.98
CA GLU A 706 14.61 23.40 17.84
C GLU A 706 14.02 23.83 16.49
N SER A 707 12.69 23.81 16.38
CA SER A 707 11.94 24.22 15.19
C SER A 707 12.05 25.71 14.86
N ALA A 708 12.15 26.57 15.88
CA ALA A 708 12.31 28.01 15.71
C ALA A 708 13.74 28.41 15.33
N ASN A 709 14.72 27.55 15.61
CA ASN A 709 16.10 27.75 15.18
C ASN A 709 16.27 27.64 13.66
N VAL A 710 15.41 26.89 12.96
CA VAL A 710 15.49 26.72 11.50
C VAL A 710 15.38 28.06 10.75
N PRO A 711 14.29 28.86 10.93
CA PRO A 711 14.18 30.20 10.34
C PRO A 711 15.39 31.10 10.66
N GLN A 712 15.81 31.13 11.93
CA GLN A 712 16.91 31.97 12.40
C GLN A 712 18.23 31.58 11.72
N ALA A 713 18.57 30.29 11.72
CA ALA A 713 19.81 29.79 11.12
C ALA A 713 19.83 30.02 9.59
N MET A 714 18.68 29.89 8.92
CA MET A 714 18.56 30.23 7.49
C MET A 714 18.85 31.72 7.22
N GLN A 715 18.40 32.62 8.08
CA GLN A 715 18.73 34.05 7.97
C GLN A 715 20.20 34.34 8.24
N GLU A 716 20.79 33.69 9.24
CA GLU A 716 22.22 33.82 9.56
C GLU A 716 23.07 33.38 8.36
N VAL A 717 22.74 32.24 7.75
CA VAL A 717 23.39 31.76 6.51
C VAL A 717 23.19 32.78 5.38
N ALA A 718 21.98 33.25 5.13
CA ALA A 718 21.70 34.22 4.06
C ALA A 718 22.48 35.54 4.26
N LEU A 719 22.53 36.07 5.48
CA LEU A 719 23.33 37.26 5.82
C LEU A 719 24.81 37.02 5.55
N GLN A 720 25.32 35.84 5.89
CA GLN A 720 26.72 35.51 5.65
C GLN A 720 27.01 35.32 4.15
N ILE A 721 26.08 34.79 3.37
CA ILE A 721 26.19 34.72 1.90
C ILE A 721 26.33 36.12 1.30
N VAL A 722 25.49 37.06 1.73
CA VAL A 722 25.55 38.46 1.28
C VAL A 722 26.91 39.09 1.64
N LYS A 723 27.47 38.78 2.81
CA LYS A 723 28.80 39.25 3.23
C LYS A 723 29.94 38.63 2.42
N ASP A 724 29.84 37.34 2.09
CA ASP A 724 30.92 36.59 1.44
C ASP A 724 31.01 36.87 -0.06
N ILE A 725 29.89 36.89 -0.78
CA ILE A 725 29.87 36.97 -2.26
C ILE A 725 28.88 37.99 -2.84
N GLY A 726 28.07 38.65 -2.01
CA GLY A 726 27.04 39.59 -2.43
C GLY A 726 25.73 38.93 -2.89
N SER A 727 24.61 39.60 -2.65
CA SER A 727 23.27 39.09 -2.99
C SER A 727 23.09 38.87 -4.50
N GLU A 728 23.50 39.83 -5.34
CA GLU A 728 23.34 39.75 -6.80
C GLU A 728 24.05 38.54 -7.39
N LYS A 729 25.30 38.30 -6.97
CA LYS A 729 26.10 37.17 -7.46
C LYS A 729 25.48 35.85 -7.06
N PHE A 730 25.05 35.70 -5.81
CA PHE A 730 24.41 34.46 -5.34
C PHE A 730 23.07 34.20 -6.04
N CYS A 731 22.27 35.24 -6.27
CA CYS A 731 20.98 35.10 -6.98
C CYS A 731 21.15 34.81 -8.47
N SER A 732 22.30 35.17 -9.06
CA SER A 732 22.61 34.87 -10.47
C SER A 732 23.09 33.44 -10.72
N MET A 733 23.52 32.72 -9.67
CA MET A 733 23.93 31.32 -9.77
C MET A 733 22.71 30.43 -10.03
N SER A 734 22.90 29.38 -10.83
CA SER A 734 21.93 28.27 -10.85
C SER A 734 21.86 27.60 -9.47
N VAL A 735 20.77 26.87 -9.22
CA VAL A 735 20.56 26.19 -7.93
C VAL A 735 21.69 25.17 -7.68
N GLU A 736 22.10 24.45 -8.71
CA GLU A 736 23.17 23.47 -8.67
C GLU A 736 24.54 24.11 -8.39
N GLU A 737 24.86 25.25 -9.02
CA GLU A 737 26.10 25.99 -8.76
C GLU A 737 26.16 26.54 -7.33
N ALA A 738 25.05 27.09 -6.83
CA ALA A 738 24.95 27.62 -5.48
C ALA A 738 25.04 26.50 -4.42
N GLU A 739 24.43 25.35 -4.69
CA GLU A 739 24.54 24.13 -3.90
C GLU A 739 26.00 23.67 -3.81
N GLU A 740 26.65 23.46 -4.95
CA GLU A 740 28.05 23.02 -5.01
C GLU A 740 28.97 24.00 -4.28
N TRP A 741 28.76 25.31 -4.46
CA TRP A 741 29.53 26.34 -3.76
C TRP A 741 29.34 26.26 -2.24
N LEU A 742 28.10 26.24 -1.73
CA LEU A 742 27.84 26.18 -0.29
C LEU A 742 28.38 24.90 0.36
N LEU A 743 28.34 23.77 -0.36
CA LEU A 743 28.83 22.50 0.14
C LEU A 743 30.36 22.39 0.13
N SER A 744 31.06 23.02 -0.83
CA SER A 744 32.51 22.88 -1.01
C SER A 744 33.34 24.05 -0.46
N THR A 745 32.79 25.26 -0.39
CA THR A 745 33.53 26.47 -0.04
C THR A 745 34.02 26.47 1.41
N GLN A 746 35.19 27.07 1.64
CA GLN A 746 35.74 27.33 2.98
C GLN A 746 35.28 28.67 3.57
N SER A 747 34.38 29.38 2.88
CA SER A 747 33.82 30.64 3.37
C SER A 747 32.96 30.42 4.63
N ALA A 748 32.72 31.50 5.38
CA ALA A 748 31.90 31.44 6.58
C ALA A 748 30.46 31.00 6.27
N ALA A 749 29.91 31.43 5.12
CA ALA A 749 28.60 31.00 4.64
C ALA A 749 28.54 29.49 4.40
N GLY A 750 29.56 28.92 3.73
CA GLY A 750 29.62 27.46 3.50
C GLY A 750 29.75 26.68 4.80
N HIS A 751 30.56 27.15 5.76
CA HIS A 751 30.68 26.51 7.07
C HIS A 751 29.35 26.53 7.84
N GLN A 752 28.67 27.67 7.89
CA GLN A 752 27.37 27.80 8.55
C GLN A 752 26.29 26.94 7.87
N PHE A 753 26.27 26.87 6.54
CA PHE A 753 25.33 26.03 5.82
C PHE A 753 25.54 24.54 6.08
N ARG A 754 26.80 24.07 6.11
CA ARG A 754 27.11 22.67 6.49
C ARG A 754 26.73 22.38 7.94
N GLN A 755 26.95 23.32 8.85
CA GLN A 755 26.51 23.19 10.25
C GLN A 755 24.98 23.15 10.37
N PHE A 756 24.27 23.93 9.55
CA PHE A 756 22.82 23.86 9.45
C PHE A 756 22.36 22.46 9.00
N LEU A 757 22.97 21.90 7.95
CA LEU A 757 22.65 20.55 7.47
C LEU A 757 22.99 19.46 8.48
N GLU A 758 24.08 19.61 9.25
CA GLU A 758 24.41 18.66 10.32
C GLU A 758 23.34 18.64 11.43
N ARG A 759 22.81 19.82 11.78
CA ARG A 759 21.82 19.97 12.85
C ARG A 759 20.39 19.64 12.40
N HIS A 760 20.00 20.07 11.20
CA HIS A 760 18.61 20.05 10.72
C HIS A 760 18.39 19.26 9.43
N GLY A 761 19.45 18.73 8.81
CA GLY A 761 19.38 18.06 7.51
C GLY A 761 18.54 16.78 7.51
N HIS A 762 18.28 16.15 8.66
CA HIS A 762 17.39 14.97 8.76
C HIS A 762 15.89 15.31 8.62
N ARG A 763 15.53 16.59 8.56
CA ARG A 763 14.14 17.07 8.52
C ARG A 763 13.63 17.17 7.07
N CYS A 764 12.31 17.10 6.90
CA CYS A 764 11.62 17.19 5.59
C CYS A 764 10.12 17.50 5.74
N LEU A 765 9.44 17.65 4.60
CA LEU A 765 7.98 17.49 4.53
C LEU A 765 7.60 16.03 4.77
N LYS A 766 6.46 15.77 5.43
CA LYS A 766 5.99 14.39 5.76
C LYS A 766 7.08 13.62 6.53
N GLU A 767 7.51 14.15 7.67
CA GLU A 767 8.64 13.66 8.47
C GLU A 767 8.54 12.23 9.00
N PHE A 768 7.37 11.60 8.96
CA PHE A 768 7.18 10.22 9.37
C PHE A 768 7.04 9.26 8.19
N ASP A 769 6.95 9.76 6.96
CA ASP A 769 7.01 8.91 5.76
C ASP A 769 8.47 8.64 5.40
N ILE A 770 8.83 7.36 5.36
CA ILE A 770 10.19 6.92 5.03
C ILE A 770 10.54 7.13 3.55
N ARG A 771 9.56 7.39 2.68
CA ARG A 771 9.77 7.75 1.27
C ARG A 771 10.24 9.19 1.09
N SER A 772 9.96 10.08 2.05
CA SER A 772 10.28 11.51 1.98
C SER A 772 11.78 11.79 1.81
N VAL A 773 12.10 12.85 1.05
CA VAL A 773 13.48 13.31 0.84
C VAL A 773 13.84 14.38 1.88
N THR A 774 14.95 14.17 2.59
CA THR A 774 15.45 15.06 3.65
C THR A 774 16.30 16.19 3.10
N TRP A 775 16.32 17.33 3.79
CA TRP A 775 17.12 18.50 3.40
C TRP A 775 18.61 18.21 3.28
N GLY A 776 19.12 17.27 4.08
CA GLY A 776 20.50 16.80 4.00
C GLY A 776 20.76 15.82 2.85
N SER A 777 19.71 15.18 2.31
CA SER A 777 19.82 14.34 1.10
C SER A 777 19.72 15.18 -0.17
N ASP A 778 18.82 16.16 -0.19
CA ASP A 778 18.61 17.11 -1.28
C ASP A 778 18.36 18.52 -0.71
N PRO A 779 19.38 19.40 -0.70
CA PRO A 779 19.27 20.74 -0.14
C PRO A 779 18.66 21.77 -1.10
N LYS A 780 18.29 21.41 -2.34
CA LYS A 780 17.92 22.38 -3.39
C LYS A 780 16.79 23.33 -3.01
N ILE A 781 15.81 22.85 -2.24
CA ILE A 781 14.72 23.69 -1.71
C ILE A 781 15.29 24.79 -0.81
N LEU A 782 16.25 24.46 0.06
CA LEU A 782 16.89 25.44 0.94
C LEU A 782 17.70 26.46 0.14
N ILE A 783 18.37 26.04 -0.93
CA ILE A 783 19.14 26.93 -1.81
C ILE A 783 18.22 27.99 -2.45
N LYS A 784 17.09 27.58 -3.04
CA LYS A 784 16.09 28.49 -3.61
C LYS A 784 15.57 29.50 -2.57
N LEU A 785 15.40 29.05 -1.32
CA LEU A 785 14.97 29.91 -0.22
C LEU A 785 16.05 30.89 0.20
N LEU A 786 17.30 30.47 0.29
CA LEU A 786 18.42 31.37 0.55
C LEU A 786 18.54 32.43 -0.55
N GLN A 787 18.32 32.07 -1.81
CA GLN A 787 18.33 33.01 -2.94
C GLN A 787 17.18 34.03 -2.82
N SER A 788 16.02 33.59 -2.36
CA SER A 788 14.87 34.48 -2.10
C SER A 788 15.09 35.37 -0.88
N LEU A 789 15.84 34.89 0.12
CA LEU A 789 16.12 35.59 1.37
C LEU A 789 17.24 36.61 1.26
N ALA A 790 18.31 36.29 0.54
CA ALA A 790 19.51 37.12 0.46
C ALA A 790 19.23 38.60 0.11
N PRO A 791 18.32 38.95 -0.82
CA PRO A 791 17.98 40.34 -1.12
C PRO A 791 17.20 41.06 -0.01
N ALA A 792 16.43 40.32 0.80
CA ALA A 792 15.54 40.85 1.83
C ALA A 792 16.16 40.88 3.24
N CYS A 793 17.34 40.26 3.41
CA CYS A 793 18.01 40.13 4.70
C CYS A 793 18.39 41.49 5.31
N LYS A 794 17.94 41.72 6.55
CA LYS A 794 18.35 42.85 7.40
C LYS A 794 18.91 42.30 8.72
N GLU A 795 19.86 43.01 9.33
CA GLU A 795 20.30 42.68 10.69
C GLU A 795 19.12 42.85 11.66
N GLN A 796 18.78 41.79 12.39
CA GLN A 796 17.76 41.87 13.43
C GLN A 796 18.31 42.61 14.67
N PRO A 797 17.51 43.48 15.32
CA PRO A 797 17.91 44.08 16.58
C PRO A 797 18.07 43.02 17.68
N LYS A 798 19.13 43.15 18.50
CA LYS A 798 19.41 42.26 19.62
C LYS A 798 18.40 42.44 20.77
N ASP A 799 17.89 41.30 21.24
CA ASP A 799 17.08 41.00 22.43
C ASP A 799 16.30 42.14 23.09
N GLU A 800 14.96 42.04 23.02
CA GLU A 800 14.09 42.70 23.99
C GLU A 800 14.30 42.14 25.41
N ASP A 801 14.22 42.98 26.43
CA ASP A 801 14.21 42.58 27.84
C ASP A 801 13.07 41.57 28.11
N LYS A 802 13.44 40.29 28.34
CA LYS A 802 12.53 39.16 28.61
C LYS A 802 12.26 38.96 30.11
N SER A 803 12.46 39.99 30.94
CA SER A 803 12.18 39.91 32.37
C SER A 803 10.71 39.54 32.66
N MET A 804 10.50 38.66 33.65
CA MET A 804 9.15 38.21 34.06
C MET A 804 8.23 39.38 34.46
N GLY A 805 8.81 40.50 34.92
CA GLY A 805 8.06 41.72 35.24
C GLY A 805 7.42 42.37 34.02
N LYS A 806 8.15 42.45 32.90
CA LYS A 806 7.66 43.02 31.64
C LYS A 806 6.62 42.11 30.98
N ILE A 807 6.84 40.79 31.00
CA ILE A 807 5.88 39.80 30.49
C ILE A 807 4.53 39.94 31.22
N PHE A 808 4.53 40.01 32.55
CA PHE A 808 3.28 40.19 33.31
C PHE A 808 2.60 41.54 33.10
N SER A 809 3.35 42.58 32.70
CA SER A 809 2.78 43.90 32.37
C SER A 809 2.07 43.94 31.01
N GLN A 810 2.37 42.98 30.13
CA GLN A 810 1.77 42.85 28.80
C GLN A 810 0.46 42.04 28.80
N LEU A 811 0.13 41.40 29.93
CA LEU A 811 -1.08 40.59 30.06
C LEU A 811 -2.33 41.48 30.16
N HIS A 812 -3.38 41.07 29.46
CA HIS A 812 -4.70 41.71 29.48
C HIS A 812 -5.47 41.34 30.76
N ILE A 813 -5.23 40.15 31.31
CA ILE A 813 -5.90 39.61 32.48
C ILE A 813 -5.22 40.13 33.76
N PRO A 814 -5.96 40.81 34.66
CA PRO A 814 -5.41 41.29 35.92
C PRO A 814 -5.14 40.11 36.87
N LEU A 815 -3.87 39.78 37.06
CA LEU A 815 -3.45 38.70 37.96
C LEU A 815 -3.25 39.17 39.41
N ASN A 816 -3.84 38.46 40.37
CA ASN A 816 -3.61 38.65 41.80
C ASN A 816 -2.19 38.18 42.20
N PHE A 817 -1.76 38.51 43.44
CA PHE A 817 -0.42 38.17 43.93
C PHE A 817 -0.13 36.66 43.92
N LEU A 818 -1.13 35.84 44.27
CA LEU A 818 -0.99 34.38 44.32
C LEU A 818 -0.77 33.80 42.91
N ASN A 819 -1.57 34.22 41.93
CA ASN A 819 -1.46 33.79 40.54
C ASN A 819 -0.12 34.20 39.94
N LYS A 820 0.37 35.43 40.22
CA LYS A 820 1.71 35.87 39.80
C LYS A 820 2.83 35.01 40.41
N CYS A 821 2.68 34.59 41.68
CA CYS A 821 3.65 33.71 42.33
C CYS A 821 3.65 32.30 41.72
N LEU A 822 2.46 31.72 41.52
CA LEU A 822 2.28 30.41 40.88
C LEU A 822 2.86 30.39 39.46
N LEU A 823 2.55 31.42 38.65
CA LEU A 823 3.09 31.54 37.29
C LEU A 823 4.62 31.66 37.27
N ARG A 824 5.24 32.36 38.23
CA ARG A 824 6.70 32.43 38.34
C ARG A 824 7.35 31.06 38.57
N LEU A 825 6.68 30.18 39.30
CA LEU A 825 7.15 28.83 39.59
C LEU A 825 6.91 27.87 38.42
N ILE A 826 5.76 27.98 37.77
CA ILE A 826 5.29 27.04 36.75
C ILE A 826 5.87 27.34 35.37
N LEU A 827 5.93 28.62 34.97
CA LEU A 827 6.29 29.02 33.62
C LEU A 827 7.68 28.51 33.15
N PRO A 828 8.74 28.51 34.00
CA PRO A 828 10.02 27.93 33.61
C PRO A 828 9.94 26.43 33.26
N ASN A 829 9.04 25.68 33.91
CA ASN A 829 8.83 24.25 33.63
C ASN A 829 8.01 24.06 32.35
N CYS A 830 6.97 24.86 32.11
CA CYS A 830 6.22 24.86 30.84
C CYS A 830 7.16 25.06 29.64
N ARG A 831 7.97 26.13 29.68
CA ARG A 831 8.93 26.45 28.61
C ARG A 831 9.98 25.38 28.44
N ARG A 832 10.36 24.67 29.51
CA ARG A 832 11.31 23.55 29.43
C ARG A 832 10.68 22.30 28.80
N ALA A 833 9.45 21.97 29.17
CA ALA A 833 8.73 20.84 28.62
C ALA A 833 8.48 21.01 27.11
N ILE A 834 8.14 22.22 26.65
CA ILE A 834 8.02 22.53 25.21
C ILE A 834 9.34 22.29 24.48
N ARG A 835 10.47 22.77 25.03
CA ARG A 835 11.80 22.55 24.44
C ARG A 835 12.16 21.06 24.38
N ALA A 836 11.87 20.31 25.44
CA ALA A 836 12.09 18.87 25.47
C ALA A 836 11.23 18.15 24.43
N ARG A 837 9.97 18.56 24.24
CA ARG A 837 9.06 18.00 23.22
C ARG A 837 9.60 18.18 21.80
N GLU A 838 10.00 19.41 21.47
CA GLU A 838 10.51 19.76 20.14
C GLU A 838 11.84 19.07 19.85
N ALA A 839 12.77 19.07 20.81
CA ALA A 839 14.03 18.34 20.69
C ALA A 839 13.81 16.83 20.60
N GLY A 840 12.83 16.30 21.36
CA GLY A 840 12.45 14.90 21.30
C GLY A 840 11.92 14.48 19.94
N LYS A 841 11.03 15.29 19.35
CA LYS A 841 10.53 15.08 17.98
C LYS A 841 11.70 15.06 16.98
N SER A 842 12.60 16.05 17.04
CA SER A 842 13.75 16.13 16.14
C SER A 842 14.65 14.88 16.23
N LEU A 843 14.90 14.39 17.44
CA LEU A 843 15.68 13.16 17.66
C LEU A 843 14.98 11.91 17.12
N THR A 844 13.66 11.79 17.32
CA THR A 844 12.87 10.74 16.68
C THR A 844 13.01 10.78 15.16
N ILE A 845 12.88 11.97 14.54
CA ILE A 845 13.02 12.09 13.08
C ILE A 845 14.43 11.78 12.60
N LYS A 846 15.47 12.11 13.38
CA LYS A 846 16.85 11.74 13.06
C LYS A 846 17.02 10.23 12.98
N ILE A 847 16.37 9.50 13.89
CA ILE A 847 16.32 8.05 13.86
C ILE A 847 15.54 7.54 12.63
N PHE A 848 14.39 8.13 12.30
CA PHE A 848 13.67 7.80 11.05
C PHE A 848 14.51 8.07 9.80
N ASP A 849 15.35 9.11 9.78
CA ASP A 849 16.27 9.39 8.67
C ASP A 849 17.33 8.28 8.51
N HIS A 850 17.73 7.59 9.58
CA HIS A 850 18.52 6.36 9.44
C HIS A 850 17.73 5.25 8.74
N TRP A 851 16.47 5.03 9.09
CA TRP A 851 15.60 4.10 8.34
C TRP A 851 15.43 4.53 6.87
N ARG A 852 15.19 5.81 6.58
CA ARG A 852 15.10 6.32 5.21
C ARG A 852 16.32 5.94 4.39
N LYS A 853 17.51 6.21 4.93
CA LYS A 853 18.78 5.91 4.27
C LYS A 853 18.96 4.40 4.09
N SER A 854 18.62 3.59 5.09
CA SER A 854 18.68 2.13 5.01
C SER A 854 17.72 1.56 3.97
N PHE A 855 16.45 2.00 3.93
CA PHE A 855 15.48 1.55 2.94
C PHE A 855 15.81 2.04 1.52
N ARG A 856 16.32 3.27 1.38
CA ARG A 856 16.83 3.76 0.07
C ARG A 856 18.01 2.93 -0.41
N ARG A 857 18.94 2.57 0.48
CA ARG A 857 20.05 1.66 0.16
C ARG A 857 19.54 0.27 -0.21
N LEU A 858 18.59 -0.27 0.55
CA LEU A 858 17.96 -1.56 0.29
C LEU A 858 17.27 -1.57 -1.08
N GLY A 859 16.49 -0.54 -1.41
CA GLY A 859 15.85 -0.38 -2.72
C GLY A 859 16.87 -0.37 -3.86
N LYS A 860 17.98 0.37 -3.71
CA LYS A 860 19.10 0.36 -4.67
C LYS A 860 19.75 -1.02 -4.82
N GLN A 861 19.95 -1.74 -3.71
CA GLN A 861 20.51 -3.09 -3.77
C GLN A 861 19.55 -4.06 -4.45
N MET A 862 18.28 -4.04 -4.09
CA MET A 862 17.25 -4.88 -4.69
C MET A 862 17.10 -4.60 -6.19
N LEU A 863 17.18 -3.34 -6.63
CA LEU A 863 17.26 -2.98 -8.05
C LEU A 863 18.53 -3.54 -8.69
N SER A 864 19.70 -3.37 -8.06
CA SER A 864 20.98 -3.86 -8.58
C SER A 864 21.09 -5.39 -8.66
N GLU A 865 20.30 -6.09 -7.85
CA GLU A 865 20.10 -7.54 -7.85
C GLU A 865 18.97 -7.97 -8.82
N GLY A 866 18.29 -7.03 -9.46
CA GLY A 866 17.19 -7.28 -10.39
C GLY A 866 15.91 -7.82 -9.76
N ARG A 867 15.66 -7.50 -8.48
CA ARG A 867 14.45 -7.88 -7.74
C ARG A 867 13.34 -6.84 -7.86
N LEU A 868 13.70 -5.58 -8.07
CA LEU A 868 12.78 -4.48 -8.30
C LEU A 868 13.03 -3.86 -9.68
N PRO A 869 11.99 -3.34 -10.35
CA PRO A 869 12.14 -2.62 -11.62
C PRO A 869 12.74 -1.23 -11.46
N ASP A 870 12.53 -0.61 -10.29
CA ASP A 870 13.02 0.70 -9.89
C ASP A 870 13.18 0.76 -8.34
N GLU A 871 13.93 1.74 -7.85
CA GLU A 871 14.22 1.87 -6.41
C GLU A 871 13.04 2.37 -5.57
N ASP A 872 12.05 3.05 -6.16
CA ASP A 872 10.91 3.66 -5.45
C ASP A 872 9.82 2.61 -5.12
N LEU A 873 9.73 1.54 -5.91
CA LEU A 873 8.74 0.48 -5.69
C LEU A 873 8.82 -0.16 -4.29
N ILE A 874 9.99 -0.10 -3.63
CA ILE A 874 10.16 -0.63 -2.27
C ILE A 874 9.18 -0.02 -1.26
N TYR A 875 8.80 1.24 -1.42
CA TYR A 875 7.89 1.93 -0.48
C TYR A 875 6.43 1.45 -0.59
N PHE A 876 6.12 0.67 -1.62
CA PHE A 876 4.79 0.09 -1.85
C PHE A 876 4.70 -1.40 -1.47
N LEU A 877 5.74 -1.91 -0.79
CA LEU A 877 5.79 -3.24 -0.21
C LEU A 877 5.64 -3.16 1.31
N THR A 878 5.05 -4.19 1.91
CA THR A 878 5.16 -4.41 3.38
C THR A 878 6.51 -5.03 3.73
N LEU A 879 6.88 -5.04 5.02
CA LEU A 879 8.10 -5.71 5.46
C LEU A 879 8.11 -7.20 5.09
N ASP A 880 6.98 -7.87 5.26
CA ASP A 880 6.83 -9.30 4.98
C ASP A 880 6.97 -9.57 3.47
N GLU A 881 6.40 -8.72 2.63
CA GLU A 881 6.55 -8.81 1.17
C GLU A 881 7.98 -8.53 0.70
N ILE A 882 8.71 -7.61 1.34
CA ILE A 882 10.14 -7.39 1.06
C ILE A 882 10.92 -8.66 1.38
N LYS A 883 10.68 -9.28 2.54
CA LYS A 883 11.31 -10.55 2.91
C LYS A 883 11.02 -11.65 1.90
N ASP A 884 9.75 -11.82 1.53
CA ASP A 884 9.33 -12.85 0.59
C ASP A 884 9.92 -12.62 -0.80
N LEU A 885 10.03 -11.37 -1.25
CA LEU A 885 10.67 -11.01 -2.51
C LEU A 885 12.19 -11.28 -2.51
N LEU A 886 12.86 -11.10 -1.37
CA LEU A 886 14.28 -11.44 -1.19
C LEU A 886 14.51 -12.96 -1.24
N ASP A 887 13.58 -13.74 -0.68
CA ASP A 887 13.68 -15.21 -0.66
C ASP A 887 13.20 -15.87 -1.96
N THR A 888 12.28 -15.25 -2.72
CA THR A 888 11.62 -15.90 -3.88
C THR A 888 11.85 -15.19 -5.23
N ARG A 889 11.54 -13.88 -5.35
CA ARG A 889 11.27 -13.13 -6.60
C ARG A 889 9.83 -13.25 -7.15
N SER A 890 8.82 -13.32 -6.29
CA SER A 890 7.42 -13.42 -6.73
C SER A 890 6.95 -12.23 -7.61
N PRO A 891 6.50 -12.48 -8.86
CA PRO A 891 5.89 -11.45 -9.71
C PRO A 891 4.61 -10.85 -9.15
N SER A 892 3.82 -11.64 -8.40
CA SER A 892 2.55 -11.18 -7.85
C SER A 892 2.74 -10.05 -6.83
N ILE A 893 3.82 -10.12 -6.05
CA ILE A 893 4.20 -9.06 -5.09
C ILE A 893 4.54 -7.77 -5.84
N ILE A 894 5.31 -7.88 -6.94
CA ILE A 894 5.66 -6.72 -7.78
C ILE A 894 4.44 -6.11 -8.46
N SER A 895 3.55 -6.94 -8.99
CA SER A 895 2.29 -6.50 -9.61
C SER A 895 1.42 -5.74 -8.60
N ARG A 896 1.25 -6.32 -7.41
CA ARG A 896 0.49 -5.71 -6.29
C ARG A 896 1.10 -4.38 -5.85
N ALA A 897 2.43 -4.31 -5.71
CA ALA A 897 3.13 -3.06 -5.36
C ALA A 897 2.94 -1.97 -6.43
N ASN A 898 2.96 -2.32 -7.71
CA ASN A 898 2.68 -1.37 -8.80
C ASN A 898 1.23 -0.88 -8.77
N TYR A 899 0.29 -1.77 -8.45
CA TYR A 899 -1.12 -1.41 -8.26
C TYR A 899 -1.25 -0.42 -7.10
N ARG A 900 -0.66 -0.71 -5.93
CA ARG A 900 -0.63 0.22 -4.79
C ARG A 900 -0.02 1.57 -5.17
N ARG A 901 1.06 1.59 -5.95
CA ARG A 901 1.67 2.83 -6.44
C ARG A 901 0.68 3.66 -7.27
N ARG A 902 -0.13 3.02 -8.10
CA ARG A 902 -1.21 3.69 -8.85
C ARG A 902 -2.30 4.23 -7.91
N ILE A 903 -2.82 3.41 -7.01
CA ILE A 903 -3.88 3.81 -6.06
C ILE A 903 -3.41 4.90 -5.10
N PHE A 904 -2.15 4.85 -4.69
CA PHE A 904 -1.56 5.85 -3.81
C PHE A 904 -1.65 7.26 -4.39
N THR A 905 -1.48 7.43 -5.71
CA THR A 905 -1.63 8.75 -6.35
C THR A 905 -3.03 9.33 -6.20
N ILE A 906 -4.06 8.48 -6.17
CA ILE A 906 -5.45 8.87 -5.93
C ILE A 906 -5.65 9.17 -4.43
N ALA A 907 -5.11 8.30 -3.57
CA ALA A 907 -5.20 8.46 -2.13
C ALA A 907 -4.55 9.77 -1.66
N GLU A 908 -3.45 10.24 -2.27
CA GLU A 908 -2.80 11.51 -1.89
C GLU A 908 -3.73 12.74 -1.99
N ASP A 909 -4.75 12.71 -2.84
CA ASP A 909 -5.72 13.79 -3.01
C ASP A 909 -6.87 13.76 -1.99
N PHE A 910 -7.02 12.68 -1.23
CA PHE A 910 -8.09 12.55 -0.25
C PHE A 910 -7.90 13.52 0.90
N LYS A 911 -9.01 14.13 1.33
CA LYS A 911 -9.07 14.93 2.55
C LYS A 911 -10.23 14.45 3.40
N PHE A 912 -10.03 14.43 4.71
CA PHE A 912 -11.01 13.94 5.66
C PHE A 912 -11.49 15.09 6.55
N PRO A 913 -12.75 15.02 7.04
CA PRO A 913 -13.19 15.91 8.12
C PRO A 913 -12.27 15.79 9.34
N GLU A 914 -12.12 16.87 10.12
CA GLU A 914 -11.29 16.85 11.34
C GLU A 914 -11.70 15.69 12.26
N ILE A 915 -13.00 15.47 12.43
CA ILE A 915 -13.59 14.34 13.16
C ILE A 915 -14.58 13.63 12.23
N SER A 916 -14.38 12.34 12.03
CA SER A 916 -15.26 11.45 11.25
C SER A 916 -15.99 10.49 12.18
N ARG A 917 -17.32 10.38 12.06
CA ARG A 917 -18.13 9.36 12.74
C ARG A 917 -18.27 8.14 11.83
N GLY A 918 -18.12 6.94 12.40
CA GLY A 918 -18.14 5.68 11.66
C GLY A 918 -16.90 5.51 10.79
N PHE A 919 -17.07 4.90 9.61
CA PHE A 919 -15.98 4.77 8.63
C PHE A 919 -15.55 6.15 8.13
N PRO A 920 -14.27 6.55 8.26
CA PRO A 920 -13.81 7.81 7.68
C PRO A 920 -14.02 7.83 6.18
N LYS A 921 -14.70 8.86 5.68
CA LYS A 921 -14.94 9.04 4.24
C LYS A 921 -14.25 10.31 3.76
N PRO A 922 -13.58 10.26 2.59
CA PRO A 922 -13.01 11.46 2.01
C PRO A 922 -14.12 12.46 1.66
N ILE A 923 -13.81 13.75 1.81
CA ILE A 923 -14.68 14.84 1.43
C ILE A 923 -14.71 14.90 -0.10
N ASN A 924 -15.89 14.80 -0.70
CA ASN A 924 -16.07 14.70 -2.15
C ASN A 924 -16.01 16.10 -2.78
N PHE A 925 -14.85 16.51 -3.31
CA PHE A 925 -14.65 17.87 -3.85
C PHE A 925 -15.46 18.15 -5.13
N ASP A 926 -15.76 17.14 -5.95
CA ASP A 926 -16.48 17.33 -7.20
C ASP A 926 -17.98 17.64 -7.00
N GLN A 927 -18.57 17.21 -5.87
CA GLN A 927 -19.94 17.62 -5.50
C GLN A 927 -20.00 19.04 -4.89
N GLU A 928 -18.89 19.59 -4.38
CA GLU A 928 -18.84 20.98 -3.89
C GLU A 928 -18.41 22.00 -4.95
N LYS A 929 -17.83 21.56 -6.08
CA LYS A 929 -17.54 22.46 -7.23
C LYS A 929 -18.80 23.09 -7.84
N THR A 930 -19.98 22.56 -7.52
CA THR A 930 -21.28 23.09 -7.96
C THR A 930 -21.86 24.18 -7.04
N ASP A 931 -21.28 24.41 -5.86
CA ASP A 931 -21.58 25.61 -5.08
C ASP A 931 -20.78 26.78 -5.64
N SER A 932 -21.42 27.61 -6.45
CA SER A 932 -20.88 28.85 -6.97
C SER A 932 -20.21 29.68 -5.86
N HIS A 933 -18.87 29.69 -5.83
CA HIS A 933 -18.09 30.47 -4.88
C HIS A 933 -18.21 31.96 -5.19
N GLU A 934 -19.22 32.60 -4.59
CA GLU A 934 -19.43 34.04 -4.69
C GLU A 934 -18.22 34.78 -4.09
N TYR A 935 -17.57 35.64 -4.88
CA TYR A 935 -16.44 36.44 -4.41
C TYR A 935 -16.96 37.57 -3.52
N ILE A 936 -16.86 37.40 -2.21
CA ILE A 936 -17.31 38.40 -1.24
C ILE A 936 -16.19 39.43 -1.00
N ALA A 937 -16.35 40.65 -1.50
CA ALA A 937 -15.34 41.71 -1.42
C ALA A 937 -14.87 42.00 0.03
N ASP A 938 -15.79 42.00 1.00
CA ASP A 938 -15.52 42.26 2.42
C ASP A 938 -15.59 40.98 3.29
N LEU A 939 -14.97 39.89 2.84
CA LEU A 939 -14.94 38.64 3.59
C LEU A 939 -14.12 38.79 4.88
N THR A 940 -14.72 38.45 6.03
CA THR A 940 -14.02 38.34 7.31
C THR A 940 -14.19 36.93 7.88
N MET A 941 -13.08 36.30 8.27
CA MET A 941 -13.05 35.01 8.93
C MET A 941 -12.39 35.13 10.30
N LYS A 942 -12.86 34.30 11.24
CA LYS A 942 -12.32 34.23 12.60
C LYS A 942 -11.71 32.85 12.84
N GLY A 943 -10.56 32.83 13.51
CA GLY A 943 -9.86 31.64 13.95
C GLY A 943 -9.29 31.82 15.35
N THR A 944 -8.40 30.92 15.75
CA THR A 944 -7.74 30.96 17.06
C THR A 944 -6.49 31.83 16.98
N PRO A 945 -6.38 32.94 17.75
CA PRO A 945 -5.18 33.75 17.78
C PRO A 945 -4.03 32.96 18.41
N VAL A 946 -2.86 32.97 17.77
CA VAL A 946 -1.69 32.24 18.29
C VAL A 946 -0.46 33.11 18.43
N SER A 947 -0.20 33.99 17.47
CA SER A 947 0.92 34.92 17.52
C SER A 947 0.42 36.33 17.26
N LEU A 948 0.85 37.26 18.12
CA LEU A 948 0.38 38.64 18.13
C LEU A 948 0.95 39.45 16.96
N GLY A 949 0.28 40.57 16.69
CA GLY A 949 0.68 41.53 15.66
C GLY A 949 -0.39 41.66 14.58
N VAL A 950 -0.20 42.66 13.73
CA VAL A 950 -1.10 42.98 12.62
C VAL A 950 -0.26 43.10 11.37
N SER A 951 -0.64 42.39 10.32
CA SER A 951 0.01 42.47 9.01
C SER A 951 -1.01 42.74 7.92
N LYS A 952 -0.57 43.50 6.90
CA LYS A 952 -1.28 43.70 5.64
C LYS A 952 -0.38 43.27 4.52
N GLY A 953 -0.89 42.47 3.60
CA GLY A 953 -0.11 41.94 2.48
C GLY A 953 -0.97 41.16 1.50
N TYR A 954 -0.36 40.79 0.38
CA TYR A 954 -0.98 39.87 -0.56
C TYR A 954 -1.05 38.47 0.02
N ALA A 955 -2.20 37.82 -0.12
CA ALA A 955 -2.41 36.44 0.26
C ALA A 955 -1.71 35.51 -0.74
N ARG A 956 -0.99 34.53 -0.21
CA ARG A 956 -0.53 33.35 -0.96
C ARG A 956 -1.26 32.14 -0.40
N VAL A 957 -2.19 31.61 -1.17
CA VAL A 957 -2.82 30.32 -0.87
C VAL A 957 -1.91 29.23 -1.44
N ALA A 958 -1.33 28.41 -0.58
CA ALA A 958 -0.41 27.33 -0.97
C ALA A 958 -0.77 26.02 -0.26
N MET A 959 -1.09 24.99 -1.04
CA MET A 959 -1.42 23.64 -0.58
C MET A 959 -0.22 22.69 -0.65
N SER A 960 0.86 23.09 -1.32
CA SER A 960 2.08 22.33 -1.46
C SER A 960 3.32 23.21 -1.27
N LEU A 961 4.48 22.59 -1.00
CA LEU A 961 5.75 23.32 -0.96
C LEU A 961 6.16 23.86 -2.34
N GLU A 962 5.69 23.25 -3.43
CA GLU A 962 5.92 23.78 -4.78
C GLU A 962 5.20 25.11 -4.98
N GLU A 963 3.96 25.23 -4.52
CA GLU A 963 3.23 26.50 -4.51
C GLU A 963 3.86 27.50 -3.54
N ALA A 964 4.29 27.03 -2.36
CA ALA A 964 4.98 27.84 -1.37
C ALA A 964 6.32 28.38 -1.90
N SER A 965 7.02 27.66 -2.78
CA SER A 965 8.26 28.11 -3.41
C SER A 965 8.11 29.41 -4.22
N LYS A 966 6.88 29.80 -4.54
CA LYS A 966 6.53 31.04 -5.24
C LYS A 966 6.19 32.20 -4.29
N LEU A 967 6.29 31.99 -2.98
CA LEU A 967 6.08 33.03 -1.96
C LEU A 967 7.04 34.20 -2.20
N LYS A 968 6.49 35.41 -2.15
CA LYS A 968 7.27 36.65 -2.22
C LYS A 968 7.46 37.25 -0.82
N PRO A 969 8.56 37.98 -0.57
CA PRO A 969 8.75 38.70 0.68
C PRO A 969 7.56 39.61 1.01
N GLY A 970 7.02 39.49 2.23
CA GLY A 970 5.90 40.28 2.72
C GLY A 970 4.50 39.70 2.47
N GLU A 971 4.37 38.59 1.74
CA GLU A 971 3.08 37.90 1.56
C GLU A 971 2.57 37.25 2.85
N ILE A 972 1.25 37.08 2.95
CA ILE A 972 0.58 36.34 4.04
C ILE A 972 0.27 34.94 3.52
N LEU A 973 0.86 33.91 4.16
CA LEU A 973 0.65 32.51 3.79
C LEU A 973 -0.69 32.01 4.33
N ILE A 974 -1.52 31.44 3.46
CA ILE A 974 -2.76 30.73 3.81
C ILE A 974 -2.61 29.29 3.34
N THR A 975 -2.70 28.32 4.25
CA THR A 975 -2.50 26.90 3.93
C THR A 975 -3.42 26.00 4.76
N TYR A 976 -3.49 24.71 4.41
CA TYR A 976 -4.27 23.74 5.16
C TYR A 976 -3.63 23.43 6.52
N CYS A 977 -2.35 23.06 6.54
CA CYS A 977 -1.58 22.82 7.76
C CYS A 977 -0.09 23.13 7.50
N THR A 978 0.69 23.25 8.57
CA THR A 978 2.14 23.46 8.48
C THR A 978 2.88 22.40 9.29
N ASP A 979 3.78 21.66 8.66
CA ASP A 979 4.82 20.86 9.32
C ASP A 979 6.18 21.59 9.34
N ILE A 980 7.25 20.92 9.80
CA ILE A 980 8.59 21.53 9.82
C ILE A 980 9.07 21.96 8.43
N GLY A 981 8.62 21.30 7.37
CA GLY A 981 8.98 21.56 5.98
C GLY A 981 8.67 23.00 5.54
N TRP A 982 7.71 23.64 6.20
CA TRP A 982 7.29 25.03 5.95
C TRP A 982 8.15 26.05 6.70
N SER A 983 8.86 25.66 7.75
CA SER A 983 9.63 26.58 8.62
C SER A 983 10.65 27.43 7.85
N PRO A 984 11.37 26.91 6.84
CA PRO A 984 12.26 27.72 6.01
C PRO A 984 11.61 28.92 5.29
N TYR A 985 10.27 28.94 5.17
CA TYR A 985 9.51 30.04 4.54
C TYR A 985 9.10 31.14 5.54
N PHE A 986 9.17 30.89 6.85
CA PHE A 986 8.77 31.87 7.86
C PHE A 986 9.54 33.19 7.78
N PRO A 987 10.84 33.21 7.42
CA PRO A 987 11.59 34.45 7.26
C PRO A 987 11.10 35.40 6.16
N ILE A 988 10.38 34.91 5.13
CA ILE A 988 9.90 35.76 4.02
C ILE A 988 8.45 36.22 4.19
N ILE A 989 7.64 35.55 5.01
CA ILE A 989 6.21 35.90 5.18
C ILE A 989 6.01 37.01 6.20
N SER A 990 4.91 37.76 6.03
CA SER A 990 4.46 38.77 7.00
C SER A 990 3.33 38.28 7.90
N GLY A 991 2.78 37.09 7.64
CA GLY A 991 1.69 36.49 8.40
C GLY A 991 1.40 35.06 7.95
N VAL A 992 0.80 34.25 8.82
CA VAL A 992 0.38 32.87 8.48
C VAL A 992 -1.02 32.54 8.99
N VAL A 993 -1.79 31.83 8.17
CA VAL A 993 -3.12 31.31 8.49
C VAL A 993 -3.19 29.84 8.12
N THR A 994 -3.66 29.00 9.06
CA THR A 994 -3.88 27.57 8.81
C THR A 994 -5.32 27.14 9.09
N GLU A 995 -5.84 26.21 8.28
CA GLU A 995 -7.16 25.60 8.52
C GLU A 995 -7.13 24.58 9.66
N LEU A 996 -6.05 23.78 9.73
CA LEU A 996 -5.77 22.80 10.76
C LEU A 996 -4.61 23.26 11.65
N GLY A 997 -4.75 23.07 12.96
CA GLY A 997 -3.72 23.34 13.96
C GLY A 997 -4.27 23.94 15.26
N GLY A 998 -3.61 23.63 16.37
CA GLY A 998 -3.93 24.17 17.71
C GLY A 998 -2.92 25.20 18.22
N LEU A 999 -3.13 25.72 19.44
CA LEU A 999 -2.26 26.70 20.12
C LEU A 999 -0.81 26.23 20.35
N ILE A 1000 -0.60 24.92 20.29
CA ILE A 1000 0.69 24.26 20.52
C ILE A 1000 1.17 23.50 19.27
N SER A 1001 0.53 23.74 18.11
CA SER A 1001 0.96 23.20 16.82
C SER A 1001 2.34 23.71 16.42
N HIS A 1002 2.93 23.06 15.43
CA HIS A 1002 4.23 23.46 14.91
C HIS A 1002 4.23 24.92 14.42
N GLY A 1003 3.30 25.27 13.52
CA GLY A 1003 3.16 26.63 12.97
C GLY A 1003 2.93 27.68 14.05
N ALA A 1004 2.16 27.33 15.09
CA ALA A 1004 1.92 28.17 16.26
C ALA A 1004 3.19 28.50 17.05
N VAL A 1005 4.04 27.49 17.30
CA VAL A 1005 5.29 27.66 18.05
C VAL A 1005 6.28 28.52 17.25
N VAL A 1006 6.50 28.20 15.97
CA VAL A 1006 7.45 28.94 15.12
C VAL A 1006 7.01 30.40 14.95
N SER A 1007 5.72 30.65 14.71
CA SER A 1007 5.20 32.01 14.54
C SER A 1007 5.43 32.90 15.75
N ARG A 1008 5.24 32.37 16.97
CA ARG A 1008 5.41 33.12 18.22
C ARG A 1008 6.87 33.48 18.50
N GLU A 1009 7.77 32.53 18.30
CA GLU A 1009 9.20 32.75 18.56
C GLU A 1009 9.83 33.69 17.53
N TYR A 1010 9.36 33.63 16.29
CA TYR A 1010 9.85 34.49 15.22
C TYR A 1010 9.10 35.84 15.12
N GLY A 1011 7.97 35.99 15.82
CA GLY A 1011 7.20 37.23 15.90
C GLY A 1011 6.32 37.53 14.69
N VAL A 1012 5.89 36.50 13.95
CA VAL A 1012 4.99 36.63 12.79
C VAL A 1012 3.53 36.48 13.25
N PRO A 1013 2.61 37.39 12.89
CA PRO A 1013 1.18 37.26 13.19
C PRO A 1013 0.61 35.91 12.68
N CYS A 1014 -0.10 35.20 13.55
CA CYS A 1014 -0.56 33.83 13.25
C CYS A 1014 -1.96 33.56 13.79
N VAL A 1015 -2.81 33.00 12.94
CA VAL A 1015 -4.16 32.53 13.27
C VAL A 1015 -4.33 31.10 12.76
N VAL A 1016 -4.74 30.18 13.63
CA VAL A 1016 -4.92 28.75 13.29
C VAL A 1016 -6.37 28.31 13.46
N GLY A 1017 -6.72 27.15 12.90
CA GLY A 1017 -8.07 26.59 13.00
C GLY A 1017 -9.11 27.36 12.19
N MET A 1018 -8.68 28.08 11.14
CA MET A 1018 -9.57 28.88 10.30
C MET A 1018 -10.12 28.04 9.15
N GLN A 1019 -11.02 27.11 9.47
CA GLN A 1019 -11.55 26.13 8.52
C GLN A 1019 -12.16 26.78 7.26
N GLY A 1020 -11.73 26.32 6.08
CA GLY A 1020 -12.18 26.82 4.78
C GLY A 1020 -11.48 28.10 4.27
N ALA A 1021 -10.44 28.61 4.95
CA ALA A 1021 -9.68 29.77 4.50
C ALA A 1021 -9.05 29.59 3.11
N THR A 1022 -8.52 28.41 2.80
CA THR A 1022 -7.88 28.07 1.51
C THR A 1022 -8.88 28.05 0.34
N LYS A 1023 -10.17 27.87 0.62
CA LYS A 1023 -11.25 27.93 -0.38
C LYS A 1023 -11.75 29.36 -0.60
N LYS A 1024 -11.89 30.11 0.49
CA LYS A 1024 -12.55 31.42 0.48
C LYS A 1024 -11.61 32.57 0.08
N PHE A 1025 -10.33 32.46 0.36
CA PHE A 1025 -9.29 33.39 -0.09
C PHE A 1025 -8.59 32.84 -1.34
N ARG A 1026 -8.10 33.74 -2.20
CA ARG A 1026 -7.36 33.39 -3.41
C ARG A 1026 -5.98 34.03 -3.38
N THR A 1027 -5.01 33.36 -3.98
CA THR A 1027 -3.68 33.95 -4.19
C THR A 1027 -3.80 35.27 -4.95
N GLY A 1028 -3.20 36.33 -4.40
CA GLY A 1028 -3.30 37.70 -4.93
C GLY A 1028 -4.37 38.58 -4.27
N ASP A 1029 -5.24 38.04 -3.41
CA ASP A 1029 -6.12 38.89 -2.58
C ASP A 1029 -5.27 39.77 -1.65
N TYR A 1030 -5.65 41.03 -1.46
CA TYR A 1030 -5.03 41.87 -0.43
C TYR A 1030 -5.76 41.66 0.90
N VAL A 1031 -5.05 41.30 1.96
CA VAL A 1031 -5.67 40.89 3.23
C VAL A 1031 -5.04 41.56 4.46
N LEU A 1032 -5.86 41.75 5.49
CA LEU A 1032 -5.48 42.13 6.84
C LEU A 1032 -5.53 40.88 7.73
N LEU A 1033 -4.39 40.54 8.34
CA LEU A 1033 -4.30 39.53 9.38
C LEU A 1033 -4.10 40.21 10.74
N ASP A 1034 -5.07 40.08 11.64
CA ASP A 1034 -4.99 40.51 13.04
C ASP A 1034 -4.82 39.28 13.93
N GLY A 1035 -3.57 39.00 14.29
CA GLY A 1035 -3.20 37.88 15.16
C GLY A 1035 -3.62 38.06 16.61
N LYS A 1036 -3.99 39.29 17.03
CA LYS A 1036 -4.52 39.55 18.38
C LYS A 1036 -6.00 39.19 18.47
N LYS A 1037 -6.79 39.60 17.47
CA LYS A 1037 -8.24 39.31 17.43
C LYS A 1037 -8.58 37.95 16.82
N GLY A 1038 -7.61 37.30 16.17
CA GLY A 1038 -7.82 36.04 15.46
C GLY A 1038 -8.62 36.24 14.17
N ILE A 1039 -8.39 37.34 13.44
CA ILE A 1039 -9.20 37.74 12.28
C ILE A 1039 -8.36 37.78 11.01
N LEU A 1040 -8.90 37.23 9.91
CA LEU A 1040 -8.41 37.45 8.55
C LEU A 1040 -9.51 38.15 7.75
N GLN A 1041 -9.19 39.31 7.15
CA GLN A 1041 -10.13 40.13 6.41
C GLN A 1041 -9.61 40.43 5.01
N ARG A 1042 -10.43 40.25 3.98
CA ARG A 1042 -10.15 40.73 2.62
C ARG A 1042 -10.32 42.25 2.58
N LEU A 1043 -9.35 42.92 1.97
CA LEU A 1043 -9.33 44.37 1.77
C LEU A 1043 -9.42 44.69 0.27
N PRO A 1044 -9.85 45.90 -0.09
CA PRO A 1044 -9.64 46.44 -1.44
C PRO A 1044 -8.15 46.43 -1.79
N LEU A 1045 -7.85 46.26 -3.09
CA LEU A 1045 -6.47 46.37 -3.58
C LEU A 1045 -5.90 47.76 -3.24
N PRO A 1046 -4.62 47.87 -2.86
CA PRO A 1046 -3.97 49.17 -2.67
C PRO A 1046 -4.01 49.97 -3.98
N GLU A 1047 -4.35 51.26 -3.91
CA GLU A 1047 -4.15 52.17 -5.05
C GLU A 1047 -2.64 52.30 -5.31
N GLU A 1048 -2.21 52.13 -6.58
CA GLU A 1048 -0.80 52.12 -7.02
C GLU A 1048 -0.05 53.43 -6.77
#